data_AF-A0A8S9TI12-F1
#
_entry.id   AF-A0A8S9TI12-F1
#
_cell.length_a   1.000
_cell.length_b   1.000
_cell.length_c   1.000
_cell.angle_alpha   90.00
_cell.angle_beta   90.00
_cell.angle_gamma   90.00
#
_symmetry.space_group_name_H-M   'P 1'
#
loop_
_entity.id
_entity.type
_entity.pdbx_description
1 polymer ?
#
loop_
_entity_poly.entity_id
_entity_poly.type
_entity_poly.pdbx_seq_one_letter_code
_entity_poly.pdbx_strand_id
1 'polypeptide(L)'
;MQIKEATVSSNFRKMASSLWVLCSCVCVAIVAALSPGFNDPMPYYTLPLLEILHPLNDMMVAGTQLQVEIEVRSELLSSGLRRSRVCIVMQPAYVPPDVVLDNGAGDIDETCFDQSLNYTTFHVAGLIPGLSYALTVGLENEGNMVALSTRTFSVGSILLPGVDDRLSVADALEAGAELHKAQDRETASGIYRYVLAIFPNHGPAQHLLGLALYQDGELQKALPLLNQAVQSNESEENFHNSLGICLKSLGRVDEAIKHYRRAIELNPMQVQAAVNLGDAMQAKGKWEEAFKQYSKVASTPMSQLYSQLEPTKAENVAKDATGRLCELIRVTDGWYHADRCLNEALERWPDEPVFHNDRGNLLANAGQFETARNEYQRSSELGLLAGTLNLAETLEALGEPQKSIDLYNQVLGDEIFDRFHPRTRIMVMKATVLPRVLPATQKEIDAWRDRFELEVEALLHNLDSLEMTEVDPNRVSLSTAITLTAHNRNNRELKAAMGQLYWQLLYQRQLIREDYVASYGIIPLPYTQQMKDTERPEIGPRRLRVGFVSRYIFNSAVGLYMSELIPKFNRDKYEIIVFAIGQSKSMKVVKEVEAITDTIVALPKDVRMAREEIRAWKTDVLIYPELGMDKTTYFVSLARLAPVQAVWWGNADTSGVPTMDFYLTSEHEHSTASSHYSEAIYQLKGMGIYHKLPALSKKSINRDQVRKAIEERFDISSDFHFYLAIESIIHIHPDFDAAVVKLFEKDQTARLFLLSTSSRKTWKSQLQARMEAAGVDPGRLHFLTDVDQKQETMLMRAADAVIASLHLTRPRASLQAFAAGVPVVTFPNELWASRITYGFYRQMGINDLIATSLDDYVALAVKLATDTAFHKRMAQLIKRNRSKLSENEEAVREWEKFFDFAADQVFPSGELEPFIPTVESDWGSPEQFKEFQIDWSEVKGLEEWDQARERDSRAVNEEYE
;
A
#
# COMPACT_ATOMS: atom_id res chain seq x y z
N MET A 1 3.74 49.97 13.68
CA MET A 1 4.26 49.86 15.06
C MET A 1 4.06 48.40 15.46
N GLN A 2 5.06 47.52 15.55
CA GLN A 2 6.48 47.70 15.89
C GLN A 2 6.70 48.37 17.25
N ILE A 3 6.79 47.55 18.32
CA ILE A 3 7.90 47.46 19.28
C ILE A 3 7.94 45.96 19.66
N LYS A 4 8.80 45.14 19.02
CA LYS A 4 10.17 44.77 19.44
C LYS A 4 10.24 43.96 20.74
N GLU A 5 10.76 42.74 20.61
CA GLU A 5 11.21 41.89 21.71
C GLU A 5 12.35 42.57 22.50
N ALA A 6 12.45 42.24 23.79
CA ALA A 6 13.60 42.57 24.63
C ALA A 6 14.07 41.32 25.37
N THR A 7 15.29 40.87 25.10
CA THR A 7 15.90 39.67 25.67
C THR A 7 16.21 39.84 27.16
N VAL A 8 15.53 39.09 28.02
CA VAL A 8 15.86 38.99 29.45
C VAL A 8 16.65 37.72 29.70
N SER A 9 17.89 37.87 30.14
CA SER A 9 18.84 36.76 30.31
C SER A 9 18.47 35.75 31.40
N SER A 10 19.05 34.55 31.31
CA SER A 10 18.87 33.40 32.21
C SER A 10 19.29 33.63 33.67
N ASN A 11 19.81 34.81 34.03
CA ASN A 11 20.26 35.12 35.39
C ASN A 11 19.13 35.52 36.37
N PHE A 12 17.97 35.99 35.88
CA PHE A 12 16.93 36.53 36.78
C PHE A 12 16.32 35.48 37.73
N ARG A 13 16.24 34.21 37.31
CA ARG A 13 15.77 33.10 38.17
C ARG A 13 16.70 32.74 39.33
N LYS A 14 17.93 33.28 39.40
CA LYS A 14 18.87 33.04 40.51
C LYS A 14 18.96 34.17 41.54
N MET A 15 18.40 35.37 41.28
CA MET A 15 18.32 36.43 42.30
C MET A 15 17.02 36.39 43.12
N ALA A 16 15.91 35.94 42.52
CA ALA A 16 14.60 35.91 43.18
C ALA A 16 14.57 34.99 44.42
N SER A 17 15.28 33.87 44.39
CA SER A 17 15.40 32.94 45.53
C SER A 17 16.31 33.46 46.65
N SER A 18 17.25 34.37 46.36
CA SER A 18 18.19 34.90 47.36
C SER A 18 17.61 36.03 48.21
N LEU A 19 16.80 36.92 47.61
CA LEU A 19 16.20 38.05 48.36
C LEU A 19 15.11 37.59 49.33
N TRP A 20 14.34 36.56 48.99
CA TRP A 20 13.22 36.10 49.83
C TRP A 20 13.69 35.53 51.18
N VAL A 21 14.81 34.80 51.18
CA VAL A 21 15.45 34.29 52.41
C VAL A 21 15.96 35.45 53.28
N LEU A 22 16.59 36.46 52.68
CA LEU A 22 17.14 37.61 53.42
C LEU A 22 16.05 38.49 54.07
N CYS A 23 14.95 38.78 53.37
CA CYS A 23 13.81 39.48 53.99
C CYS A 23 13.19 38.68 55.14
N SER A 24 13.09 37.36 55.00
CA SER A 24 12.49 36.49 56.03
C SER A 24 13.28 36.49 57.34
N CYS A 25 14.62 36.42 57.26
CA CYS A 25 15.47 36.42 58.45
C CYS A 25 15.48 37.76 59.21
N VAL A 26 15.42 38.90 58.51
CA VAL A 26 15.48 40.23 59.15
C VAL A 26 14.19 40.55 59.93
N CYS A 27 13.03 40.17 59.43
CA CYS A 27 11.76 40.37 60.13
C CYS A 27 11.69 39.61 61.47
N VAL A 28 12.19 38.37 61.52
CA VAL A 28 12.22 37.57 62.76
C VAL A 28 13.18 38.17 63.80
N ALA A 29 14.34 38.67 63.35
CA ALA A 29 15.35 39.24 64.25
C ALA A 29 14.88 40.54 64.96
N ILE A 30 14.07 41.36 64.30
CA ILE A 30 13.61 42.65 64.87
C ILE A 30 12.49 42.44 65.89
N VAL A 31 11.58 41.49 65.67
CA VAL A 31 10.48 41.19 66.61
C VAL A 31 11.00 40.61 67.94
N ALA A 32 12.09 39.84 67.91
CA ALA A 32 12.70 39.24 69.10
C ALA A 32 13.44 40.24 70.02
N ALA A 33 13.70 41.47 69.57
CA ALA A 33 14.64 42.38 70.23
C ALA A 33 14.01 43.43 71.17
N LEU A 34 12.67 43.50 71.28
CA LEU A 34 11.97 44.61 71.98
C LEU A 34 11.02 44.19 73.11
N SER A 35 10.94 42.90 73.46
CA SER A 35 10.05 42.38 74.51
C SER A 35 10.83 41.61 75.60
N PRO A 36 11.19 42.23 76.73
CA PRO A 36 11.93 41.56 77.80
C PRO A 36 11.00 40.72 78.69
N GLY A 37 11.01 39.40 78.54
CA GLY A 37 10.44 38.50 79.56
C GLY A 37 9.74 37.24 79.07
N PHE A 38 10.43 36.33 78.37
CA PHE A 38 10.03 34.92 78.29
C PHE A 38 11.29 34.04 78.31
N ASN A 39 11.43 33.23 79.36
CA ASN A 39 12.54 32.29 79.57
C ASN A 39 11.93 30.90 79.87
N ASP A 40 11.26 30.33 78.88
CA ASP A 40 10.78 28.95 78.87
C ASP A 40 10.93 28.36 77.46
N PRO A 41 11.28 27.06 77.31
CA PRO A 41 11.43 26.44 76.01
C PRO A 41 10.07 26.20 75.34
N MET A 42 9.93 26.55 74.05
CA MET A 42 8.75 26.17 73.27
C MET A 42 8.62 24.64 73.19
N PRO A 43 7.42 24.07 73.39
CA PRO A 43 7.18 22.66 73.12
C PRO A 43 7.26 22.35 71.63
N TYR A 44 7.63 21.11 71.31
CA TYR A 44 7.65 20.60 69.94
C TYR A 44 6.23 20.61 69.34
N TYR A 45 6.13 20.83 68.02
CA TYR A 45 4.91 20.53 67.27
C TYR A 45 4.62 19.03 67.38
N THR A 46 3.59 18.66 68.13
CA THR A 46 3.09 17.29 68.22
C THR A 46 2.36 16.93 66.92
N LEU A 47 2.85 15.91 66.21
CA LEU A 47 2.11 15.29 65.11
C LEU A 47 0.79 14.70 65.63
N PRO A 48 -0.28 14.65 64.82
CA PRO A 48 -1.56 14.10 65.24
C PRO A 48 -1.45 12.61 65.56
N LEU A 49 -2.14 12.17 66.61
CA LEU A 49 -2.18 10.77 67.07
C LEU A 49 -2.87 9.83 66.05
N LEU A 50 -3.79 10.42 65.28
CA LEU A 50 -4.72 9.79 64.35
C LEU A 50 -4.74 10.65 63.08
N GLU A 51 -4.51 10.03 61.92
CA GLU A 51 -4.37 10.74 60.64
C GLU A 51 -5.17 10.03 59.54
N ILE A 52 -6.07 10.76 58.88
CA ILE A 52 -6.73 10.29 57.65
C ILE A 52 -5.79 10.56 56.48
N LEU A 53 -5.28 9.49 55.89
CA LEU A 53 -4.38 9.48 54.74
C LEU A 53 -5.16 9.55 53.42
N HIS A 54 -6.32 8.88 53.36
CA HIS A 54 -7.26 8.95 52.24
C HIS A 54 -8.71 8.89 52.77
N PRO A 55 -9.67 9.68 52.26
CA PRO A 55 -9.52 10.73 51.25
C PRO A 55 -8.66 11.90 51.73
N LEU A 56 -8.04 12.60 50.78
CA LEU A 56 -7.42 13.90 51.06
C LEU A 56 -8.49 14.97 51.26
N ASN A 57 -8.12 16.11 51.86
CA ASN A 57 -9.06 17.21 52.02
C ASN A 57 -9.40 17.84 50.66
N ASP A 58 -10.69 18.11 50.45
CA ASP A 58 -11.28 18.69 49.25
C ASP A 58 -11.03 17.86 47.97
N MET A 59 -10.82 16.55 48.16
CA MET A 59 -10.60 15.58 47.10
C MET A 59 -11.90 15.27 46.34
N MET A 60 -11.82 15.17 45.02
CA MET A 60 -12.91 14.67 44.17
C MET A 60 -12.80 13.14 44.03
N VAL A 61 -13.81 12.40 44.50
CA VAL A 61 -13.98 10.96 44.25
C VAL A 61 -14.74 10.78 42.93
N ALA A 62 -14.23 9.98 42.00
CA ALA A 62 -14.83 9.85 40.66
C ALA A 62 -16.09 8.96 40.62
N GLY A 63 -16.26 8.02 41.56
CA GLY A 63 -17.36 7.06 41.60
C GLY A 63 -18.10 7.02 42.94
N THR A 64 -19.06 6.10 43.06
CA THR A 64 -19.94 5.94 44.23
C THR A 64 -19.31 5.13 45.39
N GLN A 65 -18.00 4.88 45.33
CA GLN A 65 -17.22 4.11 46.32
C GLN A 65 -15.93 4.84 46.72
N LEU A 66 -15.47 4.60 47.95
CA LEU A 66 -14.27 5.20 48.54
C LEU A 66 -13.59 4.22 49.50
N GLN A 67 -12.30 3.97 49.31
CA GLN A 67 -11.44 3.39 50.34
C GLN A 67 -10.98 4.51 51.29
N VAL A 68 -11.32 4.42 52.56
CA VAL A 68 -10.82 5.30 53.62
C VAL A 68 -9.60 4.65 54.24
N GLU A 69 -8.50 5.39 54.37
CA GLU A 69 -7.22 4.90 54.88
C GLU A 69 -6.74 5.76 56.05
N ILE A 70 -6.42 5.09 57.16
CA ILE A 70 -6.23 5.72 58.47
C ILE A 70 -4.95 5.19 59.12
N GLU A 71 -4.07 6.08 59.56
CA GLU A 71 -2.93 5.75 60.41
C GLU A 71 -3.18 6.20 61.87
N VAL A 72 -2.82 5.35 62.83
CA VAL A 72 -2.78 5.65 64.26
C VAL A 72 -1.36 5.38 64.76
N ARG A 73 -0.67 6.44 65.19
CA ARG A 73 0.79 6.39 65.43
C ARG A 73 1.10 5.70 66.77
N SER A 74 1.92 4.63 66.73
CA SER A 74 2.14 3.75 67.90
C SER A 74 2.97 4.33 69.05
N GLU A 75 3.61 5.48 68.86
CA GLU A 75 4.59 6.04 69.81
C GLU A 75 3.98 6.50 71.16
N LEU A 76 2.64 6.55 71.24
CA LEU A 76 1.88 6.79 72.49
C LEU A 76 1.00 5.61 72.94
N LEU A 77 0.84 4.54 72.14
CA LEU A 77 0.06 3.34 72.51
C LEU A 77 0.68 2.57 73.69
N SER A 78 1.97 2.80 73.98
CA SER A 78 2.71 2.14 75.06
C SER A 78 2.28 2.54 76.48
N SER A 79 1.42 3.56 76.66
CA SER A 79 1.10 4.12 77.98
C SER A 79 -0.38 4.48 78.21
N GLY A 80 -1.27 3.47 78.12
CA GLY A 80 -2.59 3.52 78.78
C GLY A 80 -3.79 3.06 77.94
N LEU A 81 -3.66 3.04 76.62
CA LEU A 81 -4.75 2.84 75.65
C LEU A 81 -5.16 1.35 75.49
N ARG A 82 -5.60 0.73 76.59
CA ARG A 82 -5.96 -0.71 76.68
C ARG A 82 -7.43 -1.02 76.37
N ARG A 83 -8.06 -0.29 75.45
CA ARG A 83 -9.34 -0.60 74.75
C ARG A 83 -9.71 0.60 73.86
N SER A 84 -8.85 0.90 72.88
CA SER A 84 -9.15 1.98 71.93
C SER A 84 -9.95 1.46 70.75
N ARG A 85 -10.90 2.27 70.27
CA ARG A 85 -11.73 2.02 69.10
C ARG A 85 -11.55 3.14 68.09
N VAL A 86 -11.50 2.79 66.81
CA VAL A 86 -11.62 3.74 65.71
C VAL A 86 -13.09 3.84 65.34
N CYS A 87 -13.70 4.99 65.58
CA CYS A 87 -15.09 5.29 65.24
C CYS A 87 -15.13 6.17 64.00
N ILE A 88 -15.98 5.82 63.04
CA ILE A 88 -16.14 6.56 61.78
C ILE A 88 -17.56 7.06 61.67
N VAL A 89 -17.70 8.36 61.38
CA VAL A 89 -18.95 9.06 61.07
C VAL A 89 -18.74 9.74 59.72
N MET A 90 -19.71 9.64 58.82
CA MET A 90 -19.66 10.38 57.55
C MET A 90 -21.03 10.98 57.24
N GLN A 91 -21.07 12.29 57.02
CA GLN A 91 -22.32 13.04 56.85
C GLN A 91 -22.24 14.00 55.65
N PRO A 92 -23.35 14.33 54.98
CA PRO A 92 -23.38 15.35 53.93
C PRO A 92 -22.94 16.74 54.46
N ALA A 93 -21.78 17.21 53.99
CA ALA A 93 -21.27 18.55 54.26
C ALA A 93 -21.85 19.61 53.31
N TYR A 94 -22.23 19.20 52.09
CA TYR A 94 -22.95 20.02 51.13
C TYR A 94 -23.82 19.15 50.23
N VAL A 95 -25.07 19.58 50.03
CA VAL A 95 -26.06 18.94 49.16
C VAL A 95 -26.46 19.96 48.08
N PRO A 96 -26.29 19.67 46.78
CA PRO A 96 -26.72 20.58 45.72
C PRO A 96 -28.24 20.80 45.73
N PRO A 97 -28.75 22.00 45.33
CA PRO A 97 -30.20 22.30 45.35
C PRO A 97 -31.06 21.40 44.45
N ASP A 98 -30.43 20.72 43.49
CA ASP A 98 -31.02 19.79 42.54
C ASP A 98 -30.95 18.31 42.97
N VAL A 99 -30.38 18.01 44.15
CA VAL A 99 -30.36 16.64 44.71
C VAL A 99 -31.38 16.51 45.84
N VAL A 100 -32.39 15.66 45.64
CA VAL A 100 -33.37 15.30 46.66
C VAL A 100 -32.84 14.10 47.45
N LEU A 101 -32.77 14.23 48.77
CA LEU A 101 -32.42 13.14 49.69
C LEU A 101 -33.67 12.68 50.44
N ASP A 102 -33.93 11.38 50.46
CA ASP A 102 -34.85 10.78 51.43
C ASP A 102 -34.29 10.92 52.85
N ASN A 103 -35.17 10.87 53.87
CA ASN A 103 -34.77 11.05 55.27
C ASN A 103 -33.75 9.97 55.72
N GLY A 104 -32.49 10.38 55.90
CA GLY A 104 -31.36 9.52 56.25
C GLY A 104 -30.51 9.03 55.06
N ALA A 105 -30.84 9.41 53.82
CA ALA A 105 -30.05 9.05 52.65
C ALA A 105 -28.72 9.83 52.60
N GLY A 106 -27.61 9.11 52.77
CA GLY A 106 -26.25 9.66 52.67
C GLY A 106 -25.53 9.86 54.00
N ASP A 107 -26.20 9.74 55.15
CA ASP A 107 -25.52 9.60 56.44
C ASP A 107 -24.97 8.17 56.59
N ILE A 108 -23.78 8.03 57.16
CA ILE A 108 -23.25 6.77 57.69
C ILE A 108 -23.15 6.90 59.20
N ASP A 109 -24.00 6.12 59.89
CA ASP A 109 -24.05 6.01 61.34
C ASP A 109 -22.69 5.69 61.97
N GLU A 110 -22.48 6.17 63.19
CA GLU A 110 -21.21 6.00 63.92
C GLU A 110 -20.83 4.53 64.07
N THR A 111 -19.83 4.10 63.29
CA THR A 111 -19.39 2.72 63.26
C THR A 111 -18.01 2.59 63.91
N CYS A 112 -17.97 1.98 65.09
CA CYS A 112 -16.77 1.81 65.91
C CYS A 112 -16.16 0.41 65.83
N PHE A 113 -14.84 0.34 65.63
CA PHE A 113 -14.07 -0.90 65.47
C PHE A 113 -12.90 -0.96 66.47
N ASP A 114 -12.62 -2.13 67.04
CA ASP A 114 -11.49 -2.32 67.97
C ASP A 114 -10.14 -2.07 67.27
N GLN A 115 -9.35 -1.12 67.79
CA GLN A 115 -8.06 -0.77 67.21
C GLN A 115 -7.03 -1.88 67.46
N SER A 116 -6.69 -2.61 66.39
CA SER A 116 -5.77 -3.76 66.44
C SER A 116 -4.49 -3.59 65.64
N LEU A 117 -4.39 -2.54 64.81
CA LEU A 117 -3.25 -2.24 63.93
C LEU A 117 -2.97 -0.72 63.93
N ASN A 118 -1.74 -0.34 63.53
CA ASN A 118 -1.36 1.05 63.28
C ASN A 118 -2.00 1.63 62.00
N TYR A 119 -2.43 0.77 61.08
CA TYR A 119 -3.02 1.15 59.79
C TYR A 119 -4.35 0.41 59.64
N THR A 120 -5.39 1.09 59.18
CA THR A 120 -6.69 0.45 58.95
C THR A 120 -7.39 1.06 57.74
N THR A 121 -7.96 0.19 56.91
CA THR A 121 -8.65 0.53 55.67
C THR A 121 -10.12 0.15 55.75
N PHE A 122 -11.00 1.05 55.34
CA PHE A 122 -12.45 0.85 55.34
C PHE A 122 -12.98 1.08 53.93
N HIS A 123 -13.96 0.29 53.49
CA HIS A 123 -14.59 0.46 52.19
C HIS A 123 -15.99 1.06 52.37
N VAL A 124 -16.19 2.26 51.84
CA VAL A 124 -17.46 2.98 51.81
C VAL A 124 -18.05 2.86 50.41
N ALA A 125 -19.35 2.55 50.33
CA ALA A 125 -20.08 2.41 49.07
C ALA A 125 -21.47 3.06 49.18
N GLY A 126 -22.07 3.41 48.05
CA GLY A 126 -23.35 4.12 48.01
C GLY A 126 -23.24 5.63 48.19
N LEU A 127 -22.06 6.21 47.89
CA LEU A 127 -21.86 7.65 47.87
C LEU A 127 -22.68 8.28 46.74
N ILE A 128 -23.43 9.35 47.04
CA ILE A 128 -24.39 9.95 46.11
C ILE A 128 -23.67 10.97 45.21
N PRO A 129 -23.78 10.88 43.87
CA PRO A 129 -23.12 11.80 42.95
C PRO A 129 -23.47 13.27 43.20
N GLY A 130 -22.45 14.11 43.43
CA GLY A 130 -22.60 15.55 43.62
C GLY A 130 -22.71 16.02 45.07
N LEU A 131 -22.86 15.11 46.03
CA LEU A 131 -22.71 15.46 47.45
C LEU A 131 -21.23 15.72 47.79
N SER A 132 -21.03 16.63 48.75
CA SER A 132 -19.80 16.70 49.53
C SER A 132 -20.05 16.08 50.89
N TYR A 133 -19.07 15.33 51.39
CA TYR A 133 -19.13 14.61 52.66
C TYR A 133 -18.05 15.11 53.61
N ALA A 134 -18.40 15.22 54.90
CA ALA A 134 -17.44 15.34 55.99
C ALA A 134 -17.24 13.95 56.60
N LEU A 135 -16.08 13.35 56.32
CA LEU A 135 -15.62 12.14 56.98
C LEU A 135 -14.94 12.54 58.29
N THR A 136 -15.50 12.15 59.42
CA THR A 136 -14.91 12.33 60.75
C THR A 136 -14.53 10.98 61.34
N VAL A 137 -13.28 10.86 61.77
CA VAL A 137 -12.73 9.67 62.40
C VAL A 137 -12.31 10.05 63.82
N GLY A 138 -12.84 9.31 64.79
CA GLY A 138 -12.47 9.38 66.19
C GLY A 138 -11.58 8.22 66.61
N LEU A 139 -10.64 8.48 67.52
CA LEU A 139 -10.04 7.46 68.36
C LEU A 139 -10.65 7.60 69.76
N GLU A 140 -11.50 6.65 70.13
CA GLU A 140 -12.17 6.57 71.42
C GLU A 140 -11.41 5.59 72.33
N ASN A 141 -11.35 5.85 73.64
CA ASN A 141 -10.88 4.89 74.64
C ASN A 141 -11.75 4.97 75.89
N GLU A 142 -12.37 3.86 76.27
CA GLU A 142 -13.26 3.74 77.45
C GLU A 142 -14.33 4.88 77.52
N GLY A 143 -15.04 5.12 76.42
CA GLY A 143 -16.11 6.12 76.31
C GLY A 143 -15.63 7.57 76.13
N ASN A 144 -14.32 7.81 76.03
CA ASN A 144 -13.74 9.16 75.90
C ASN A 144 -12.98 9.31 74.58
N MET A 145 -13.24 10.41 73.86
CA MET A 145 -12.52 10.75 72.64
C MET A 145 -11.10 11.24 72.93
N VAL A 146 -10.10 10.51 72.44
CA VAL A 146 -8.67 10.76 72.65
C VAL A 146 -8.06 11.57 71.51
N ALA A 147 -8.50 11.30 70.28
CA ALA A 147 -8.13 12.07 69.09
C ALA A 147 -9.29 12.10 68.10
N LEU A 148 -9.30 13.11 67.23
CA LEU A 148 -10.28 13.26 66.15
C LEU A 148 -9.60 13.88 64.93
N SER A 149 -9.91 13.36 63.75
CA SER A 149 -9.46 13.86 62.45
C SER A 149 -10.68 13.95 61.52
N THR A 150 -10.82 15.05 60.79
CA THR A 150 -11.91 15.24 59.81
C THR A 150 -11.32 15.59 58.45
N ARG A 151 -11.93 15.06 57.38
CA ARG A 151 -11.67 15.43 55.98
C ARG A 151 -12.97 15.76 55.27
N THR A 152 -12.99 16.86 54.51
CA THR A 152 -14.01 17.10 53.49
C THR A 152 -13.60 16.44 52.18
N PHE A 153 -14.53 15.82 51.46
CA PHE A 153 -14.34 15.35 50.09
C PHE A 153 -15.66 15.47 49.31
N SER A 154 -15.64 15.36 47.98
CA SER A 154 -16.85 15.46 47.15
C SER A 154 -16.93 14.38 46.09
N VAL A 155 -18.14 13.91 45.78
CA VAL A 155 -18.37 12.94 44.69
C VAL A 155 -18.54 13.71 43.38
N GLY A 156 -17.67 13.43 42.41
CA GLY A 156 -17.78 13.96 41.07
C GLY A 156 -19.08 13.49 40.42
N SER A 157 -19.86 14.43 39.89
CA SER A 157 -21.11 14.14 39.20
C SER A 157 -21.23 14.86 37.88
N ILE A 158 -22.00 14.26 36.99
CA ILE A 158 -22.23 14.71 35.62
C ILE A 158 -23.72 14.55 35.32
N LEU A 159 -24.35 15.65 34.88
CA LEU A 159 -25.71 15.64 34.36
C LEU A 159 -25.63 15.61 32.82
N LEU A 160 -25.89 14.44 32.22
CA LEU A 160 -25.86 14.27 30.76
C LEU A 160 -27.17 14.79 30.12
N PRO A 161 -27.13 15.44 28.94
CA PRO A 161 -28.35 15.89 28.27
C PRO A 161 -29.31 14.71 27.99
N GLY A 162 -30.54 14.80 28.51
CA GLY A 162 -31.55 13.74 28.36
C GLY A 162 -31.49 12.63 29.41
N VAL A 163 -30.65 12.76 30.44
CA VAL A 163 -30.68 11.93 31.65
C VAL A 163 -31.11 12.82 32.83
N ASP A 164 -32.21 12.46 33.51
CA ASP A 164 -32.76 13.27 34.59
C ASP A 164 -31.94 13.18 35.89
N ASP A 165 -31.21 12.08 36.09
CA ASP A 165 -30.38 11.82 37.28
C ASP A 165 -28.92 12.25 37.12
N ARG A 166 -28.27 12.62 38.24
CA ARG A 166 -26.81 12.83 38.31
C ARG A 166 -26.07 11.48 38.31
N LEU A 167 -25.32 11.21 37.25
CA LEU A 167 -24.35 10.10 37.21
C LEU A 167 -23.06 10.49 37.93
N SER A 168 -22.29 9.52 38.44
CA SER A 168 -20.89 9.79 38.82
C SER A 168 -19.99 9.93 37.59
N VAL A 169 -18.77 10.44 37.77
CA VAL A 169 -17.78 10.51 36.68
C VAL A 169 -17.40 9.11 36.18
N ALA A 170 -17.37 8.12 37.07
CA ALA A 170 -17.15 6.72 36.71
C ALA A 170 -18.28 6.17 35.83
N ASP A 171 -19.54 6.27 36.28
CA ASP A 171 -20.69 5.72 35.54
C ASP A 171 -20.86 6.39 34.17
N ALA A 172 -20.62 7.71 34.09
CA ALA A 172 -20.65 8.44 32.83
C ALA A 172 -19.55 7.97 31.86
N LEU A 173 -18.34 7.68 32.35
CA LEU A 173 -17.26 7.15 31.52
C LEU A 173 -17.46 5.68 31.12
N GLU A 174 -18.11 4.87 31.96
CA GLU A 174 -18.51 3.50 31.64
C GLU A 174 -19.60 3.50 30.55
N ALA A 175 -20.65 4.30 30.69
CA ALA A 175 -21.67 4.48 29.65
C ALA A 175 -21.06 4.97 28.32
N GLY A 176 -20.12 5.92 28.38
CA GLY A 176 -19.34 6.34 27.22
C GLY A 176 -18.48 5.22 26.63
N ALA A 177 -17.89 4.35 27.45
CA ALA A 177 -17.10 3.20 27.01
C ALA A 177 -17.96 2.09 26.37
N GLU A 178 -19.17 1.84 26.85
CA GLU A 178 -20.10 0.91 26.18
C GLU A 178 -20.57 1.44 24.82
N LEU A 179 -20.90 2.73 24.72
CA LEU A 179 -21.20 3.37 23.43
C LEU A 179 -20.01 3.29 22.45
N HIS A 180 -18.79 3.50 22.95
CA HIS A 180 -17.55 3.36 22.17
C HIS A 180 -17.32 1.92 21.69
N LYS A 181 -17.59 0.91 22.54
CA LYS A 181 -17.59 -0.52 22.14
C LYS A 181 -18.66 -0.84 21.09
N ALA A 182 -19.84 -0.24 21.22
CA ALA A 182 -20.94 -0.31 20.25
C ALA A 182 -20.70 0.54 18.98
N GLN A 183 -19.51 1.15 18.84
CA GLN A 183 -19.08 2.02 17.75
C GLN A 183 -19.82 3.36 17.60
N ASP A 184 -20.67 3.76 18.54
CA ASP A 184 -21.14 5.15 18.65
C ASP A 184 -20.05 6.03 19.29
N ARG A 185 -19.01 6.27 18.50
CA ARG A 185 -17.86 7.11 18.87
C ARG A 185 -18.22 8.59 18.97
N GLU A 186 -19.27 9.04 18.29
CA GLU A 186 -19.68 10.45 18.32
C GLU A 186 -20.32 10.79 19.68
N THR A 187 -21.31 10.00 20.12
CA THR A 187 -21.93 10.16 21.44
C THR A 187 -20.92 9.87 22.56
N ALA A 188 -20.12 8.82 22.45
CA ALA A 188 -19.06 8.52 23.41
C ALA A 188 -18.05 9.68 23.54
N SER A 189 -17.58 10.23 22.42
CA SER A 189 -16.71 11.41 22.44
C SER A 189 -17.40 12.65 22.98
N GLY A 190 -18.71 12.81 22.76
CA GLY A 190 -19.53 13.84 23.40
C GLY A 190 -19.46 13.75 24.92
N ILE A 191 -19.71 12.56 25.47
CA ILE A 191 -19.63 12.28 26.92
C ILE A 191 -18.21 12.56 27.44
N TYR A 192 -17.17 12.05 26.79
CA TYR A 192 -15.79 12.28 27.24
C TYR A 192 -15.39 13.77 27.21
N ARG A 193 -15.80 14.52 26.18
CA ARG A 193 -15.59 15.98 26.11
C ARG A 193 -16.33 16.71 27.24
N TYR A 194 -17.53 16.27 27.59
CA TYR A 194 -18.34 16.85 28.65
C TYR A 194 -17.75 16.57 30.04
N VAL A 195 -17.25 15.35 30.28
CA VAL A 195 -16.43 15.01 31.46
C VAL A 195 -15.23 15.96 31.57
N LEU A 196 -14.50 16.20 30.47
CA LEU A 196 -13.32 17.06 30.45
C LEU A 196 -13.64 18.56 30.53
N ALA A 197 -14.85 18.99 30.18
CA ALA A 197 -15.29 20.38 30.39
C ALA A 197 -15.48 20.70 31.88
N ILE A 198 -15.87 19.71 32.69
CA ILE A 198 -16.07 19.83 34.14
C ILE A 198 -14.77 19.46 34.90
N PHE A 199 -14.03 18.46 34.41
CA PHE A 199 -12.81 17.92 35.02
C PHE A 199 -11.63 17.87 34.01
N PRO A 200 -11.01 19.02 33.67
CA PRO A 200 -10.02 19.11 32.58
C PRO A 200 -8.81 18.18 32.68
N ASN A 201 -8.43 17.79 33.91
CA ASN A 201 -7.26 16.96 34.20
C ASN A 201 -7.62 15.47 34.44
N HIS A 202 -8.83 15.02 34.06
CA HIS A 202 -9.29 13.65 34.33
C HIS A 202 -8.66 12.63 33.37
N GLY A 203 -7.52 12.04 33.77
CA GLY A 203 -6.71 11.10 32.99
C GLY A 203 -7.48 10.05 32.18
N PRO A 204 -8.37 9.24 32.79
CA PRO A 204 -9.16 8.24 32.06
C PRO A 204 -10.04 8.83 30.95
N ALA A 205 -10.57 10.06 31.14
CA ALA A 205 -11.38 10.72 30.11
C ALA A 205 -10.50 11.28 28.98
N GLN A 206 -9.31 11.79 29.29
CA GLN A 206 -8.31 12.19 28.31
C GLN A 206 -7.84 10.98 27.48
N HIS A 207 -7.63 9.83 28.13
CA HIS A 207 -7.26 8.58 27.47
C HIS A 207 -8.35 8.06 26.53
N LEU A 208 -9.60 7.99 26.99
CA LEU A 208 -10.73 7.49 26.21
C LEU A 208 -11.05 8.41 25.01
N LEU A 209 -11.05 9.73 25.19
CA LEU A 209 -11.22 10.68 24.08
C LEU A 209 -10.03 10.65 23.11
N GLY A 210 -8.81 10.54 23.63
CA GLY A 210 -7.61 10.37 22.81
C GLY A 210 -7.62 9.07 22.00
N LEU A 211 -8.19 7.99 22.55
CA LEU A 211 -8.36 6.71 21.86
C LEU A 211 -9.47 6.77 20.79
N ALA A 212 -10.60 7.44 21.05
CA ALA A 212 -11.65 7.65 20.05
C ALA A 212 -11.11 8.46 18.85
N LEU A 213 -10.50 9.63 19.12
CA LEU A 213 -9.87 10.46 18.09
C LEU A 213 -8.75 9.73 17.34
N TYR A 214 -8.03 8.80 18.00
CA TYR A 214 -7.07 7.94 17.31
C TYR A 214 -7.74 6.99 16.31
N GLN A 215 -8.85 6.34 16.70
CA GLN A 215 -9.61 5.43 15.83
C GLN A 215 -10.29 6.14 14.66
N ASP A 216 -10.62 7.43 14.83
CA ASP A 216 -11.19 8.30 13.79
C ASP A 216 -10.10 8.93 12.89
N GLY A 217 -8.82 8.58 13.09
CA GLY A 217 -7.69 9.07 12.29
C GLY A 217 -7.21 10.49 12.65
N GLU A 218 -7.80 11.13 13.66
CA GLU A 218 -7.47 12.47 14.15
C GLU A 218 -6.19 12.48 15.01
N LEU A 219 -5.12 11.84 14.54
CA LEU A 219 -3.88 11.56 15.28
C LEU A 219 -3.27 12.80 15.97
N GLN A 220 -3.36 13.97 15.33
CA GLN A 220 -2.83 15.23 15.87
C GLN A 220 -3.67 15.80 17.04
N LYS A 221 -4.97 15.48 17.11
CA LYS A 221 -5.83 15.81 18.26
C LYS A 221 -5.75 14.74 19.36
N ALA A 222 -5.56 13.48 18.98
CA ALA A 222 -5.37 12.36 19.91
C ALA A 222 -4.07 12.51 20.74
N LEU A 223 -2.96 12.89 20.09
CA LEU A 223 -1.64 12.98 20.72
C LEU A 223 -1.58 13.82 22.01
N PRO A 224 -2.05 15.09 22.06
CA PRO A 224 -1.97 15.89 23.28
C PRO A 224 -2.77 15.28 24.45
N LEU A 225 -3.97 14.75 24.18
CA LEU A 225 -4.81 14.11 25.19
C LEU A 225 -4.15 12.85 25.76
N LEU A 226 -3.55 12.01 24.92
CA LEU A 226 -2.83 10.81 25.35
C LEU A 226 -1.54 11.14 26.14
N ASN A 227 -0.89 12.29 25.86
CA ASN A 227 0.21 12.78 26.70
C ASN A 227 -0.29 13.29 28.07
N GLN A 228 -1.41 14.02 28.10
CA GLN A 228 -2.00 14.50 29.35
C GLN A 228 -2.45 13.33 30.24
N ALA A 229 -3.03 12.27 29.65
CA ALA A 229 -3.38 11.06 30.38
C ALA A 229 -2.15 10.45 31.09
N VAL A 230 -1.03 10.24 30.37
CA VAL A 230 0.23 9.76 30.96
C VAL A 230 0.76 10.71 32.04
N GLN A 231 0.64 12.03 31.86
CA GLN A 231 1.04 13.02 32.87
C GLN A 231 0.16 13.01 34.13
N SER A 232 -1.10 12.57 34.02
CA SER A 232 -1.99 12.41 35.18
C SER A 232 -1.70 11.15 36.01
N ASN A 233 -1.16 10.10 35.37
CA ASN A 233 -0.72 8.87 36.04
C ASN A 233 0.37 8.16 35.23
N GLU A 234 1.64 8.35 35.60
CA GLU A 234 2.80 7.72 34.94
C GLU A 234 2.94 6.21 35.23
N SER A 235 2.09 5.65 36.10
CA SER A 235 2.07 4.24 36.50
C SER A 235 0.98 3.40 35.81
N GLU A 236 0.13 4.00 34.98
CA GLU A 236 -0.94 3.32 34.24
C GLU A 236 -0.43 2.81 32.87
N GLU A 237 -0.33 1.49 32.69
CA GLU A 237 0.25 0.91 31.47
C GLU A 237 -0.60 1.13 30.22
N ASN A 238 -1.92 1.27 30.36
CA ASN A 238 -2.82 1.46 29.22
C ASN A 238 -2.70 2.87 28.64
N PHE A 239 -2.34 3.87 29.46
CA PHE A 239 -2.02 5.22 29.00
C PHE A 239 -0.75 5.22 28.16
N HIS A 240 0.32 4.58 28.66
CA HIS A 240 1.57 4.40 27.90
C HIS A 240 1.36 3.61 26.61
N ASN A 241 0.59 2.52 26.63
CA ASN A 241 0.30 1.73 25.43
C ASN A 241 -0.44 2.56 24.34
N SER A 242 -1.52 3.27 24.70
CA SER A 242 -2.28 4.09 23.74
C SER A 242 -1.46 5.25 23.19
N LEU A 243 -0.66 5.94 24.03
CA LEU A 243 0.27 6.97 23.57
C LEU A 243 1.31 6.39 22.59
N GLY A 244 1.85 5.19 22.88
CA GLY A 244 2.73 4.48 21.97
C GLY A 244 2.09 4.19 20.60
N ILE A 245 0.82 3.73 20.58
CA ILE A 245 0.05 3.49 19.35
C ILE A 245 -0.09 4.78 18.52
N CYS A 246 -0.47 5.90 19.15
CA CYS A 246 -0.58 7.19 18.48
C CYS A 246 0.77 7.67 17.91
N LEU A 247 1.86 7.57 18.69
CA LEU A 247 3.21 7.91 18.25
C LEU A 247 3.69 7.06 17.07
N LYS A 248 3.42 5.75 17.09
CA LYS A 248 3.76 4.81 15.99
C LYS A 248 3.06 5.23 14.69
N SER A 249 1.75 5.52 14.74
CA SER A 249 0.98 5.94 13.57
C SER A 249 1.35 7.35 13.06
N LEU A 250 1.94 8.19 13.93
CA LEU A 250 2.58 9.46 13.54
C LEU A 250 4.04 9.29 13.02
N GLY A 251 4.54 8.07 12.86
CA GLY A 251 5.91 7.77 12.43
C GLY A 251 6.99 7.96 13.50
N ARG A 252 6.63 8.33 14.73
CA ARG A 252 7.54 8.59 15.87
C ARG A 252 7.91 7.29 16.59
N VAL A 253 8.38 6.31 15.82
CA VAL A 253 8.54 4.90 16.24
C VAL A 253 9.52 4.74 17.40
N ASP A 254 10.61 5.50 17.46
CA ASP A 254 11.58 5.42 18.58
C ASP A 254 11.03 5.93 19.91
N GLU A 255 10.02 6.79 19.88
CA GLU A 255 9.31 7.26 21.07
C GLU A 255 8.22 6.25 21.46
N ALA A 256 7.47 5.72 20.50
CA ALA A 256 6.53 4.62 20.71
C ALA A 256 7.19 3.42 21.42
N ILE A 257 8.40 3.03 20.99
CA ILE A 257 9.21 1.97 21.61
C ILE A 257 9.47 2.22 23.11
N LYS A 258 9.68 3.49 23.53
CA LYS A 258 9.88 3.83 24.94
C LYS A 258 8.60 3.61 25.75
N HIS A 259 7.47 4.09 25.25
CA HIS A 259 6.18 3.95 25.94
C HIS A 259 5.70 2.49 25.98
N TYR A 260 5.89 1.70 24.92
CA TYR A 260 5.59 0.26 24.96
C TYR A 260 6.48 -0.49 25.96
N ARG A 261 7.78 -0.21 25.99
CA ARG A 261 8.69 -0.78 27.01
C ARG A 261 8.24 -0.39 28.42
N ARG A 262 7.87 0.87 28.64
CA ARG A 262 7.36 1.34 29.94
C ARG A 262 6.06 0.65 30.35
N ALA A 263 5.13 0.43 29.42
CA ALA A 263 3.90 -0.34 29.69
C ALA A 263 4.21 -1.79 30.11
N ILE A 264 5.23 -2.42 29.52
CA ILE A 264 5.69 -3.78 29.86
C ILE A 264 6.51 -3.82 31.16
N GLU A 265 7.18 -2.72 31.54
CA GLU A 265 7.85 -2.57 32.84
C GLU A 265 6.83 -2.44 33.98
N LEU A 266 5.76 -1.68 33.77
CA LEU A 266 4.66 -1.50 34.71
C LEU A 266 3.85 -2.80 34.88
N ASN A 267 3.45 -3.40 33.76
CA ASN A 267 2.75 -4.67 33.73
C ASN A 267 3.46 -5.64 32.76
N PRO A 268 4.31 -6.57 33.27
CA PRO A 268 5.01 -7.57 32.46
C PRO A 268 4.11 -8.51 31.64
N MET A 269 2.80 -8.52 31.89
CA MET A 269 1.79 -9.28 31.17
C MET A 269 0.90 -8.43 30.25
N GLN A 270 1.23 -7.15 30.03
CA GLN A 270 0.53 -6.29 29.06
C GLN A 270 0.84 -6.71 27.61
N VAL A 271 0.23 -7.81 27.19
CA VAL A 271 0.48 -8.53 25.93
C VAL A 271 0.26 -7.66 24.70
N GLN A 272 -0.69 -6.73 24.74
CA GLN A 272 -0.92 -5.77 23.65
C GLN A 272 0.28 -4.83 23.46
N ALA A 273 0.92 -4.38 24.54
CA ALA A 273 2.12 -3.55 24.46
C ALA A 273 3.33 -4.36 23.96
N ALA A 274 3.41 -5.66 24.29
CA ALA A 274 4.43 -6.56 23.74
C ALA A 274 4.27 -6.75 22.22
N VAL A 275 3.05 -7.03 21.74
CA VAL A 275 2.75 -7.08 20.29
C VAL A 275 3.10 -5.75 19.60
N ASN A 276 2.64 -4.63 20.16
CA ASN A 276 2.90 -3.30 19.60
C ASN A 276 4.39 -2.92 19.58
N LEU A 277 5.17 -3.37 20.59
CA LEU A 277 6.63 -3.26 20.61
C LEU A 277 7.26 -4.13 19.51
N GLY A 278 6.73 -5.32 19.27
CA GLY A 278 7.13 -6.18 18.15
C GLY A 278 6.99 -5.49 16.80
N ASP A 279 5.81 -4.92 16.51
CA ASP A 279 5.56 -4.13 15.31
C ASP A 279 6.56 -2.98 15.14
N ALA A 280 6.82 -2.25 16.23
CA ALA A 280 7.71 -1.10 16.21
C ALA A 280 9.18 -1.49 15.98
N MET A 281 9.60 -2.65 16.48
CA MET A 281 10.92 -3.24 16.19
C MET A 281 11.00 -3.76 14.76
N GLN A 282 9.94 -4.39 14.25
CA GLN A 282 9.85 -4.86 12.86
C GLN A 282 9.95 -3.68 11.88
N ALA A 283 9.24 -2.57 12.14
CA ALA A 283 9.34 -1.33 11.37
C ALA A 283 10.73 -0.67 11.40
N LYS A 284 11.58 -1.04 12.38
CA LYS A 284 12.99 -0.61 12.50
C LYS A 284 13.99 -1.64 11.97
N GLY A 285 13.53 -2.74 11.37
CA GLY A 285 14.38 -3.84 10.88
C GLY A 285 15.04 -4.65 12.00
N LYS A 286 14.53 -4.57 13.23
CA LYS A 286 15.05 -5.27 14.42
C LYS A 286 14.33 -6.60 14.62
N TRP A 287 14.49 -7.49 13.65
CA TRP A 287 13.71 -8.74 13.55
C TRP A 287 13.83 -9.62 14.80
N GLU A 288 15.02 -9.74 15.41
CA GLU A 288 15.23 -10.52 16.65
C GLU A 288 14.48 -9.94 17.87
N GLU A 289 14.47 -8.61 18.04
CA GLU A 289 13.72 -7.96 19.12
C GLU A 289 12.20 -8.15 18.92
N ALA A 290 11.73 -8.12 17.67
CA ALA A 290 10.33 -8.35 17.30
C ALA A 290 9.90 -9.81 17.54
N PHE A 291 10.68 -10.77 17.03
CA PHE A 291 10.48 -12.21 17.23
C PHE A 291 10.32 -12.55 18.71
N LYS A 292 11.19 -11.99 19.56
CA LYS A 292 11.15 -12.19 21.01
C LYS A 292 9.84 -11.69 21.65
N GLN A 293 9.23 -10.61 21.15
CA GLN A 293 7.94 -10.15 21.69
C GLN A 293 6.78 -11.01 21.22
N TYR A 294 6.67 -11.26 19.91
CA TYR A 294 5.59 -12.09 19.35
C TYR A 294 5.62 -13.51 19.93
N SER A 295 6.81 -14.13 19.97
CA SER A 295 7.02 -15.47 20.54
C SER A 295 6.60 -15.55 22.01
N LYS A 296 6.97 -14.56 22.84
CA LYS A 296 6.54 -14.49 24.25
C LYS A 296 5.01 -14.56 24.39
N VAL A 297 4.28 -13.81 23.56
CA VAL A 297 2.81 -13.76 23.63
C VAL A 297 2.19 -15.04 23.08
N ALA A 298 2.61 -15.50 21.89
CA ALA A 298 2.10 -16.71 21.25
C ALA A 298 2.34 -17.99 22.09
N SER A 299 3.46 -18.05 22.83
CA SER A 299 3.81 -19.16 23.72
C SER A 299 3.30 -19.00 25.16
N THR A 300 2.55 -17.94 25.49
CA THR A 300 1.95 -17.80 26.83
C THR A 300 0.82 -18.83 26.99
N PRO A 301 0.77 -19.60 28.10
CA PRO A 301 -0.33 -20.54 28.35
C PRO A 301 -1.69 -19.83 28.41
N MET A 302 -2.73 -20.40 27.80
CA MET A 302 -4.06 -19.77 27.79
C MET A 302 -4.61 -19.51 29.20
N SER A 303 -4.33 -20.39 30.17
CA SER A 303 -4.70 -20.21 31.57
C SER A 303 -4.08 -18.98 32.23
N GLN A 304 -2.94 -18.49 31.73
CA GLN A 304 -2.30 -17.26 32.20
C GLN A 304 -2.83 -16.02 31.48
N LEU A 305 -3.38 -16.15 30.26
CA LEU A 305 -4.09 -15.07 29.58
C LEU A 305 -5.50 -14.89 30.14
N TYR A 306 -6.21 -16.00 30.40
CA TYR A 306 -7.56 -16.01 31.00
C TYR A 306 -7.62 -15.50 32.44
N SER A 307 -6.48 -15.36 33.14
CA SER A 307 -6.44 -14.74 34.47
C SER A 307 -6.36 -13.21 34.44
N GLN A 308 -6.32 -12.60 33.25
CA GLN A 308 -6.16 -11.14 33.06
C GLN A 308 -7.01 -10.55 31.92
N LEU A 309 -7.47 -11.38 30.98
CA LEU A 309 -8.24 -10.98 29.82
C LEU A 309 -9.43 -11.93 29.63
N GLU A 310 -10.58 -11.37 29.26
CA GLU A 310 -11.75 -12.16 28.82
C GLU A 310 -11.35 -13.22 27.78
N PRO A 311 -11.92 -14.44 27.80
CA PRO A 311 -11.44 -15.56 26.98
C PRO A 311 -11.28 -15.24 25.50
N THR A 312 -12.25 -14.56 24.89
CA THR A 312 -12.20 -14.11 23.49
C THR A 312 -11.05 -13.13 23.23
N LYS A 313 -10.78 -12.21 24.17
CA LYS A 313 -9.69 -11.22 24.06
C LYS A 313 -8.33 -11.88 24.25
N ALA A 314 -8.23 -12.83 25.17
CA ALA A 314 -7.04 -13.67 25.37
C ALA A 314 -6.71 -14.50 24.11
N GLU A 315 -7.70 -15.18 23.51
CA GLU A 315 -7.51 -15.91 22.26
C GLU A 315 -7.11 -14.99 21.11
N ASN A 316 -7.82 -13.87 20.90
CA ASN A 316 -7.54 -12.95 19.80
C ASN A 316 -6.11 -12.38 19.87
N VAL A 317 -5.61 -12.03 21.06
CA VAL A 317 -4.22 -11.55 21.21
C VAL A 317 -3.19 -12.67 21.01
N ALA A 318 -3.48 -13.90 21.46
CA ALA A 318 -2.61 -15.05 21.19
C ALA A 318 -2.55 -15.40 19.69
N LYS A 319 -3.68 -15.31 18.99
CA LYS A 319 -3.79 -15.52 17.55
C LYS A 319 -3.05 -14.45 16.75
N ASP A 320 -3.32 -13.17 17.03
CA ASP A 320 -2.66 -12.02 16.39
C ASP A 320 -1.13 -12.06 16.56
N ALA A 321 -0.63 -12.36 17.76
CA ALA A 321 0.79 -12.56 18.00
C ALA A 321 1.38 -13.74 17.22
N THR A 322 0.61 -14.83 17.03
CA THR A 322 1.03 -16.00 16.25
C THR A 322 1.09 -15.68 14.75
N GLY A 323 0.09 -14.96 14.21
CA GLY A 323 0.09 -14.52 12.81
C GLY A 323 1.28 -13.62 12.49
N ARG A 324 1.55 -12.61 13.35
CA ARG A 324 2.73 -11.74 13.23
C ARG A 324 4.05 -12.50 13.33
N LEU A 325 4.13 -13.54 14.16
CA LEU A 325 5.30 -14.41 14.26
C LEU A 325 5.54 -15.18 12.95
N CYS A 326 4.50 -15.77 12.36
CA CYS A 326 4.64 -16.50 11.09
C CYS A 326 4.95 -15.58 9.90
N GLU A 327 4.36 -14.38 9.85
CA GLU A 327 4.70 -13.35 8.85
C GLU A 327 6.14 -12.83 9.01
N LEU A 328 6.62 -12.68 10.25
CA LEU A 328 8.02 -12.34 10.50
C LEU A 328 8.96 -13.45 10.00
N ILE A 329 8.66 -14.71 10.31
CA ILE A 329 9.39 -15.90 9.82
C ILE A 329 9.40 -15.95 8.28
N ARG A 330 8.32 -15.53 7.61
CA ARG A 330 8.26 -15.43 6.14
C ARG A 330 9.30 -14.44 5.59
N VAL A 331 9.60 -13.37 6.33
CA VAL A 331 10.56 -12.32 5.96
C VAL A 331 12.00 -12.70 6.32
N THR A 332 12.23 -13.39 7.45
CA THR A 332 13.58 -13.79 7.92
C THR A 332 14.06 -15.11 7.34
N ASP A 333 13.25 -16.16 7.45
CA ASP A 333 13.64 -17.56 7.22
C ASP A 333 12.98 -18.17 5.97
N GLY A 334 12.06 -17.44 5.35
CA GLY A 334 11.44 -17.75 4.07
C GLY A 334 10.19 -18.62 4.14
N TRP A 335 9.56 -18.81 2.99
CA TRP A 335 8.18 -19.29 2.90
C TRP A 335 7.93 -20.66 3.53
N TYR A 336 8.88 -21.60 3.44
CA TYR A 336 8.73 -22.95 3.99
C TYR A 336 8.60 -22.97 5.52
N HIS A 337 9.34 -22.09 6.21
CA HIS A 337 9.25 -21.98 7.67
C HIS A 337 7.96 -21.27 8.10
N ALA A 338 7.47 -20.32 7.31
CA ALA A 338 6.19 -19.66 7.53
C ALA A 338 4.98 -20.61 7.31
N ASP A 339 5.03 -21.47 6.29
CA ASP A 339 3.97 -22.45 6.03
C ASP A 339 3.86 -23.45 7.19
N ARG A 340 5.01 -23.91 7.69
CA ARG A 340 5.07 -24.74 8.90
C ARG A 340 4.51 -24.02 10.11
N CYS A 341 4.87 -22.75 10.34
CA CYS A 341 4.35 -21.95 11.44
C CYS A 341 2.83 -21.81 11.40
N LEU A 342 2.27 -21.55 10.20
CA LEU A 342 0.82 -21.46 9.99
C LEU A 342 0.13 -22.83 10.11
N ASN A 343 0.77 -23.94 9.72
CA ASN A 343 0.25 -25.29 9.94
C ASN A 343 0.20 -25.65 11.43
N GLU A 344 1.26 -25.36 12.19
CA GLU A 344 1.30 -25.55 13.66
C GLU A 344 0.29 -24.62 14.37
N ALA A 345 0.00 -23.43 13.83
CA ALA A 345 -1.05 -22.55 14.32
C ALA A 345 -2.47 -23.09 14.03
N LEU A 346 -2.70 -23.64 12.82
CA LEU A 346 -3.97 -24.26 12.43
C LEU A 346 -4.23 -25.59 13.16
N GLU A 347 -3.20 -26.33 13.56
CA GLU A 347 -3.35 -27.48 14.46
C GLU A 347 -3.87 -27.07 15.85
N ARG A 348 -3.59 -25.84 16.30
CA ARG A 348 -4.10 -25.27 17.57
C ARG A 348 -5.44 -24.57 17.41
N TRP A 349 -5.70 -23.97 16.25
CA TRP A 349 -6.93 -23.21 15.93
C TRP A 349 -7.44 -23.55 14.51
N PRO A 350 -8.11 -24.71 14.31
CA PRO A 350 -8.49 -25.21 12.97
C PRO A 350 -9.57 -24.42 12.25
N ASP A 351 -10.28 -23.54 12.97
CA ASP A 351 -11.37 -22.70 12.45
C ASP A 351 -11.01 -21.20 12.51
N GLU A 352 -9.72 -20.87 12.51
CA GLU A 352 -9.26 -19.47 12.46
C GLU A 352 -9.11 -18.98 11.00
N PRO A 353 -10.04 -18.16 10.48
CA PRO A 353 -10.04 -17.77 9.07
C PRO A 353 -8.82 -16.95 8.67
N VAL A 354 -8.19 -16.21 9.59
CA VAL A 354 -7.01 -15.38 9.27
C VAL A 354 -5.81 -16.25 8.93
N PHE A 355 -5.57 -17.35 9.65
CA PHE A 355 -4.45 -18.25 9.35
C PHE A 355 -4.64 -18.98 8.02
N HIS A 356 -5.88 -19.39 7.69
CA HIS A 356 -6.21 -19.91 6.36
C HIS A 356 -5.96 -18.87 5.26
N ASN A 357 -6.39 -17.62 5.44
CA ASN A 357 -6.11 -16.53 4.51
C ASN A 357 -4.61 -16.30 4.32
N ASP A 358 -3.84 -16.23 5.40
CA ASP A 358 -2.41 -15.92 5.36
C ASP A 358 -1.59 -17.07 4.79
N ARG A 359 -2.01 -18.31 5.01
CA ARG A 359 -1.44 -19.49 4.34
C ARG A 359 -1.80 -19.52 2.85
N GLY A 360 -3.03 -19.16 2.50
CA GLY A 360 -3.42 -18.94 1.11
C GLY A 360 -2.54 -17.90 0.43
N ASN A 361 -2.29 -16.75 1.08
CA ASN A 361 -1.40 -15.69 0.61
C ASN A 361 0.03 -16.20 0.39
N LEU A 362 0.54 -16.99 1.33
CA LEU A 362 1.87 -17.60 1.25
C LEU A 362 1.99 -18.54 0.04
N LEU A 363 1.00 -19.43 -0.14
CA LEU A 363 0.94 -20.41 -1.22
C LEU A 363 0.75 -19.75 -2.59
N ALA A 364 -0.12 -18.73 -2.69
CA ALA A 364 -0.33 -17.96 -3.92
C ALA A 364 0.95 -17.22 -4.35
N ASN A 365 1.66 -16.58 -3.40
CA ASN A 365 2.98 -15.97 -3.66
C ASN A 365 4.05 -16.99 -4.07
N ALA A 366 3.97 -18.24 -3.58
CA ALA A 366 4.81 -19.36 -4.03
C ALA A 366 4.35 -20.00 -5.36
N GLY A 367 3.28 -19.50 -5.98
CA GLY A 367 2.73 -20.00 -7.25
C GLY A 367 1.84 -21.24 -7.13
N GLN A 368 1.46 -21.65 -5.92
CA GLN A 368 0.66 -22.85 -5.62
C GLN A 368 -0.85 -22.54 -5.59
N PHE A 369 -1.38 -21.95 -6.66
CA PHE A 369 -2.77 -21.45 -6.73
C PHE A 369 -3.84 -22.52 -6.44
N GLU A 370 -3.61 -23.79 -6.81
CA GLU A 370 -4.52 -24.91 -6.49
C GLU A 370 -4.64 -25.17 -4.98
N THR A 371 -3.53 -25.09 -4.25
CA THR A 371 -3.49 -25.25 -2.80
C THR A 371 -4.05 -24.00 -2.11
N ALA A 372 -3.66 -22.82 -2.60
CA ALA A 372 -4.13 -21.53 -2.10
C ALA A 372 -5.66 -21.39 -2.20
N ARG A 373 -6.27 -21.82 -3.32
CA ARG A 373 -7.74 -21.85 -3.49
C ARG A 373 -8.42 -22.58 -2.32
N ASN A 374 -7.87 -23.71 -1.88
CA ASN A 374 -8.49 -24.52 -0.84
C ASN A 374 -8.41 -23.83 0.54
N GLU A 375 -7.29 -23.15 0.83
CA GLU A 375 -7.12 -22.36 2.06
C GLU A 375 -8.03 -21.11 2.04
N TYR A 376 -8.10 -20.37 0.93
CA TYR A 376 -9.00 -19.22 0.78
C TYR A 376 -10.48 -19.64 0.81
N GLN A 377 -10.84 -20.79 0.23
CA GLN A 377 -12.16 -21.40 0.33
C GLN A 377 -12.54 -21.64 1.79
N ARG A 378 -11.64 -22.25 2.59
CA ARG A 378 -11.89 -22.46 4.02
C ARG A 378 -12.02 -21.14 4.80
N SER A 379 -11.17 -20.16 4.50
CA SER A 379 -11.26 -18.81 5.08
C SER A 379 -12.59 -18.10 4.75
N SER A 380 -13.10 -18.28 3.53
CA SER A 380 -14.40 -17.75 3.09
C SER A 380 -15.58 -18.47 3.72
N GLU A 381 -15.53 -19.79 3.91
CA GLU A 381 -16.55 -20.57 4.63
C GLU A 381 -16.66 -20.15 6.10
N LEU A 382 -15.54 -19.73 6.69
CA LEU A 382 -15.43 -19.19 8.04
C LEU A 382 -15.76 -17.68 8.12
N GLY A 383 -16.26 -17.08 7.03
CA GLY A 383 -16.85 -15.72 7.02
C GLY A 383 -15.87 -14.56 6.84
N LEU A 384 -14.58 -14.80 6.54
CA LEU A 384 -13.62 -13.70 6.34
C LEU A 384 -13.63 -13.20 4.88
N LEU A 385 -14.15 -11.98 4.70
CA LEU A 385 -14.19 -11.27 3.40
C LEU A 385 -12.82 -11.25 2.67
N ALA A 386 -11.71 -11.12 3.40
CA ALA A 386 -10.37 -11.17 2.80
C ALA A 386 -10.10 -12.53 2.12
N GLY A 387 -10.52 -13.64 2.75
CA GLY A 387 -10.48 -14.97 2.16
C GLY A 387 -11.37 -15.08 0.93
N THR A 388 -12.60 -14.55 0.97
CA THR A 388 -13.55 -14.56 -0.17
C THR A 388 -13.01 -13.81 -1.39
N LEU A 389 -12.39 -12.64 -1.19
CA LEU A 389 -11.84 -11.84 -2.29
C LEU A 389 -10.55 -12.47 -2.84
N ASN A 390 -9.67 -12.97 -1.98
CA ASN A 390 -8.49 -13.72 -2.41
C ASN A 390 -8.85 -15.03 -3.13
N LEU A 391 -9.95 -15.68 -2.75
CA LEU A 391 -10.53 -16.82 -3.47
C LEU A 391 -10.99 -16.41 -4.87
N ALA A 392 -11.73 -15.30 -5.01
CA ALA A 392 -12.19 -14.79 -6.28
C ALA A 392 -11.03 -14.43 -7.22
N GLU A 393 -9.99 -13.76 -6.72
CA GLU A 393 -8.74 -13.52 -7.47
C GLU A 393 -8.05 -14.83 -7.88
N THR A 394 -7.98 -15.80 -6.98
CA THR A 394 -7.34 -17.10 -7.23
C THR A 394 -8.09 -17.92 -8.28
N LEU A 395 -9.42 -17.86 -8.30
CA LEU A 395 -10.26 -18.49 -9.32
C LEU A 395 -10.01 -17.87 -10.69
N GLU A 396 -9.93 -16.54 -10.81
CA GLU A 396 -9.52 -15.91 -12.08
C GLU A 396 -8.11 -16.35 -12.49
N ALA A 397 -7.15 -16.34 -11.55
CA ALA A 397 -5.77 -16.78 -11.80
C ALA A 397 -5.65 -18.27 -12.18
N LEU A 398 -6.61 -19.12 -11.79
CA LEU A 398 -6.75 -20.51 -12.21
C LEU A 398 -7.48 -20.67 -13.56
N GLY A 399 -8.08 -19.62 -14.10
CA GLY A 399 -8.86 -19.68 -15.35
C GLY A 399 -10.35 -19.97 -15.13
N GLU A 400 -10.90 -19.66 -13.96
CA GLU A 400 -12.31 -19.85 -13.59
C GLU A 400 -13.04 -18.49 -13.41
N PRO A 401 -13.01 -17.58 -14.41
CA PRO A 401 -13.40 -16.17 -14.24
C PRO A 401 -14.89 -15.98 -13.92
N GLN A 402 -15.78 -16.87 -14.36
CA GLN A 402 -17.20 -16.76 -14.01
C GLN A 402 -17.40 -16.95 -12.51
N LYS A 403 -16.75 -17.94 -11.89
CA LYS A 403 -16.83 -18.16 -10.43
C LYS A 403 -16.27 -16.98 -9.62
N SER A 404 -15.26 -16.29 -10.17
CA SER A 404 -14.74 -15.05 -9.60
C SER A 404 -15.82 -13.96 -9.58
N ILE A 405 -16.51 -13.75 -10.71
CA ILE A 405 -17.64 -12.82 -10.84
C ILE A 405 -18.83 -13.23 -9.96
N ASP A 406 -19.14 -14.52 -9.87
CA ASP A 406 -20.23 -15.04 -9.04
C ASP A 406 -19.98 -14.75 -7.55
N LEU A 407 -18.75 -14.94 -7.05
CA LEU A 407 -18.35 -14.56 -5.69
C LEU A 407 -18.41 -13.05 -5.47
N TYR A 408 -17.92 -12.23 -6.41
CA TYR A 408 -18.04 -10.77 -6.29
C TYR A 408 -19.51 -10.32 -6.30
N ASN A 409 -20.39 -10.96 -7.07
CA ASN A 409 -21.83 -10.69 -7.06
C ASN A 409 -22.51 -11.13 -5.75
N GLN A 410 -22.13 -12.28 -5.18
CA GLN A 410 -22.58 -12.70 -3.85
C GLN A 410 -22.21 -11.64 -2.80
N VAL A 411 -20.92 -11.31 -2.70
CA VAL A 411 -20.40 -10.32 -1.75
C VAL A 411 -21.04 -8.94 -1.96
N LEU A 412 -21.40 -8.55 -3.18
CA LEU A 412 -22.09 -7.29 -3.47
C LEU A 412 -23.60 -7.30 -3.15
N GLY A 413 -24.19 -8.48 -2.92
CA GLY A 413 -25.62 -8.70 -2.72
C GLY A 413 -26.06 -9.06 -1.30
N ASP A 414 -25.13 -9.44 -0.41
CA ASP A 414 -25.46 -9.73 0.99
C ASP A 414 -25.94 -8.44 1.72
N GLU A 415 -27.13 -8.48 2.35
CA GLU A 415 -27.77 -7.30 2.96
C GLU A 415 -27.01 -6.74 4.18
N ILE A 416 -26.13 -7.53 4.78
CA ILE A 416 -25.24 -7.10 5.89
C ILE A 416 -24.03 -6.36 5.29
N PHE A 417 -24.30 -5.29 4.55
CA PHE A 417 -23.26 -4.39 4.03
C PHE A 417 -22.77 -3.46 5.15
N ASP A 418 -21.91 -4.01 6.02
CA ASP A 418 -21.27 -3.24 7.08
C ASP A 418 -20.48 -2.06 6.49
N ARG A 419 -20.41 -0.95 7.23
CA ARG A 419 -19.85 0.36 6.82
C ARG A 419 -18.32 0.35 6.63
N PHE A 420 -17.73 -0.84 6.66
CA PHE A 420 -16.31 -1.15 6.49
C PHE A 420 -16.05 -2.09 5.31
N HIS A 421 -17.08 -2.46 4.53
CA HIS A 421 -16.96 -3.32 3.35
C HIS A 421 -16.78 -2.48 2.07
N PRO A 422 -15.58 -2.49 1.45
CA PRO A 422 -15.27 -1.60 0.34
C PRO A 422 -16.00 -1.97 -0.95
N ARG A 423 -17.16 -1.36 -1.22
CA ARG A 423 -18.11 -1.73 -2.28
C ARG A 423 -17.61 -1.41 -3.69
N THR A 424 -17.19 -0.17 -3.91
CA THR A 424 -16.58 0.36 -5.15
C THR A 424 -15.41 -0.49 -5.58
N ARG A 425 -14.54 -0.86 -4.62
CA ARG A 425 -13.40 -1.73 -4.84
C ARG A 425 -13.81 -3.05 -5.47
N ILE A 426 -14.82 -3.70 -4.91
CA ILE A 426 -15.30 -5.02 -5.35
C ILE A 426 -15.99 -4.90 -6.71
N MET A 427 -16.72 -3.82 -6.98
CA MET A 427 -17.28 -3.53 -8.30
C MET A 427 -16.18 -3.35 -9.36
N VAL A 428 -15.11 -2.58 -9.07
CA VAL A 428 -13.97 -2.37 -9.97
C VAL A 428 -13.16 -3.66 -10.19
N MET A 429 -12.97 -4.48 -9.15
CA MET A 429 -12.36 -5.80 -9.28
C MET A 429 -13.19 -6.69 -10.21
N LYS A 430 -14.50 -6.78 -10.01
CA LYS A 430 -15.43 -7.58 -10.83
C LYS A 430 -15.49 -7.13 -12.30
N ALA A 431 -15.61 -5.83 -12.54
CA ALA A 431 -15.65 -5.25 -13.88
C ALA A 431 -14.44 -5.70 -14.71
N THR A 432 -13.26 -5.74 -14.08
CA THR A 432 -11.99 -5.99 -14.76
C THR A 432 -11.57 -7.47 -14.88
N VAL A 433 -12.45 -8.42 -14.50
CA VAL A 433 -12.24 -9.87 -14.63
C VAL A 433 -12.28 -10.33 -16.09
N LEU A 434 -11.21 -11.02 -16.52
CA LEU A 434 -11.03 -11.53 -17.89
C LEU A 434 -10.55 -12.99 -17.92
N PRO A 435 -10.89 -13.77 -18.96
CA PRO A 435 -10.51 -15.18 -19.08
C PRO A 435 -9.02 -15.35 -19.39
N ARG A 436 -8.27 -16.02 -18.49
CA ARG A 436 -6.81 -16.20 -18.61
C ARG A 436 -6.37 -17.23 -19.67
N VAL A 437 -7.27 -18.14 -20.05
CA VAL A 437 -7.19 -18.89 -21.32
C VAL A 437 -8.32 -18.37 -22.19
N LEU A 438 -8.01 -17.98 -23.43
CA LEU A 438 -8.97 -17.35 -24.33
C LEU A 438 -10.11 -18.35 -24.70
N PRO A 439 -11.39 -17.90 -24.69
CA PRO A 439 -12.55 -18.66 -25.13
C PRO A 439 -12.46 -19.29 -26.53
N ALA A 440 -13.41 -20.17 -26.86
CA ALA A 440 -13.40 -20.99 -28.07
C ALA A 440 -13.69 -20.20 -29.35
N THR A 441 -14.35 -19.05 -29.25
CA THR A 441 -14.67 -18.20 -30.39
C THR A 441 -14.34 -16.73 -30.14
N GLN A 442 -14.03 -16.00 -31.21
CA GLN A 442 -13.93 -14.53 -31.17
C GLN A 442 -15.21 -13.88 -30.63
N LYS A 443 -16.40 -14.44 -30.89
CA LYS A 443 -17.67 -13.94 -30.34
C LYS A 443 -17.73 -14.04 -28.81
N GLU A 444 -17.20 -15.10 -28.23
CA GLU A 444 -17.08 -15.22 -26.77
C GLU A 444 -16.04 -14.24 -26.23
N ILE A 445 -14.88 -14.12 -26.90
CA ILE A 445 -13.84 -13.12 -26.55
C ILE A 445 -14.41 -11.70 -26.53
N ASP A 446 -15.21 -11.36 -27.55
CA ASP A 446 -15.87 -10.06 -27.67
C ASP A 446 -16.92 -9.88 -26.56
N ALA A 447 -17.76 -10.86 -26.27
CA ALA A 447 -18.72 -10.78 -25.15
C ALA A 447 -18.06 -10.58 -23.75
N TRP A 448 -16.85 -11.08 -23.53
CA TRP A 448 -16.06 -10.78 -22.31
C TRP A 448 -15.50 -9.35 -22.29
N ARG A 449 -15.27 -8.73 -23.47
CA ARG A 449 -14.89 -7.31 -23.59
C ARG A 449 -16.10 -6.41 -23.42
N ASP A 450 -17.21 -6.70 -24.10
CA ASP A 450 -18.45 -5.93 -24.03
C ASP A 450 -18.90 -5.77 -22.57
N ARG A 451 -18.81 -6.85 -21.76
CA ARG A 451 -19.11 -6.79 -20.32
C ARG A 451 -18.10 -5.95 -19.53
N PHE A 452 -16.80 -6.09 -19.80
CA PHE A 452 -15.75 -5.27 -19.16
C PHE A 452 -16.00 -3.77 -19.43
N GLU A 453 -16.25 -3.43 -20.69
CA GLU A 453 -16.47 -2.06 -21.16
C GLU A 453 -17.74 -1.48 -20.55
N LEU A 454 -18.88 -2.18 -20.63
CA LEU A 454 -20.13 -1.77 -20.00
C LEU A 454 -20.05 -1.62 -18.47
N GLU A 455 -19.32 -2.47 -17.76
CA GLU A 455 -19.14 -2.32 -16.31
C GLU A 455 -18.20 -1.15 -15.94
N VAL A 456 -17.14 -0.90 -16.72
CA VAL A 456 -16.25 0.26 -16.55
C VAL A 456 -16.97 1.57 -16.89
N GLU A 457 -17.74 1.61 -17.97
CA GLU A 457 -18.59 2.75 -18.32
C GLU A 457 -19.70 2.98 -17.29
N ALA A 458 -20.34 1.93 -16.77
CA ALA A 458 -21.34 2.07 -15.71
C ALA A 458 -20.74 2.66 -14.43
N LEU A 459 -19.48 2.32 -14.09
CA LEU A 459 -18.76 2.93 -12.97
C LEU A 459 -18.38 4.40 -13.25
N LEU A 460 -17.97 4.74 -14.48
CA LEU A 460 -17.68 6.12 -14.89
C LEU A 460 -18.91 7.03 -14.87
N HIS A 461 -20.07 6.54 -15.32
CA HIS A 461 -21.32 7.32 -15.34
C HIS A 461 -21.92 7.54 -13.94
N ASN A 462 -21.51 6.77 -12.94
CA ASN A 462 -22.08 6.81 -11.58
C ASN A 462 -21.04 7.19 -10.50
N LEU A 463 -19.95 7.88 -10.86
CA LEU A 463 -18.84 8.23 -9.96
C LEU A 463 -19.29 8.89 -8.64
N ASP A 464 -20.30 9.76 -8.67
CA ASP A 464 -20.84 10.44 -7.47
C ASP A 464 -21.47 9.49 -6.44
N SER A 465 -21.83 8.27 -6.85
CA SER A 465 -22.37 7.21 -5.97
C SER A 465 -21.29 6.31 -5.36
N LEU A 466 -20.01 6.48 -5.74
CA LEU A 466 -18.92 5.56 -5.38
C LEU A 466 -18.14 6.07 -4.16
N GLU A 467 -17.88 5.16 -3.21
CA GLU A 467 -17.07 5.42 -2.03
C GLU A 467 -15.56 5.40 -2.37
N MET A 468 -15.08 6.48 -2.96
CA MET A 468 -13.73 6.62 -3.53
C MET A 468 -12.55 6.26 -2.57
N THR A 469 -12.74 6.30 -1.25
CA THR A 469 -11.71 5.89 -0.26
C THR A 469 -11.36 4.41 -0.28
N GLU A 470 -12.19 3.59 -0.92
CA GLU A 470 -12.08 2.12 -0.93
C GLU A 470 -11.01 1.58 -1.89
N VAL A 471 -10.63 2.38 -2.90
CA VAL A 471 -9.80 1.96 -4.04
C VAL A 471 -8.33 2.33 -3.82
N ASP A 472 -7.71 1.81 -2.75
CA ASP A 472 -6.29 2.02 -2.46
C ASP A 472 -5.40 1.02 -3.25
N PRO A 473 -4.62 1.46 -4.26
CA PRO A 473 -3.76 0.58 -5.04
C PRO A 473 -2.59 0.00 -4.23
N ASN A 474 -2.37 0.40 -2.97
CA ASN A 474 -1.41 -0.25 -2.07
C ASN A 474 -2.01 -1.47 -1.34
N ARG A 475 -3.34 -1.55 -1.19
CA ARG A 475 -4.02 -2.55 -0.32
C ARG A 475 -4.78 -3.65 -1.06
N VAL A 476 -4.89 -3.53 -2.38
CA VAL A 476 -5.88 -4.27 -3.19
C VAL A 476 -5.22 -4.77 -4.46
N SER A 477 -5.56 -5.96 -4.95
CA SER A 477 -5.22 -6.37 -6.32
C SER A 477 -6.20 -5.75 -7.31
N LEU A 478 -5.69 -5.13 -8.36
CA LEU A 478 -6.50 -4.48 -9.40
C LEU A 478 -5.91 -4.86 -10.76
N SER A 479 -6.75 -5.30 -11.68
CA SER A 479 -6.33 -5.79 -12.99
C SER A 479 -5.92 -4.63 -13.90
N THR A 480 -4.71 -4.68 -14.45
CA THR A 480 -4.26 -3.78 -15.54
C THR A 480 -4.84 -4.18 -16.91
N ALA A 481 -5.70 -5.20 -16.94
CA ALA A 481 -6.29 -5.80 -18.13
C ALA A 481 -5.23 -6.18 -19.20
N ILE A 482 -4.06 -6.66 -18.76
CA ILE A 482 -2.95 -7.07 -19.64
C ILE A 482 -3.31 -8.22 -20.60
N THR A 483 -4.31 -9.05 -20.25
CA THR A 483 -4.78 -10.15 -21.12
C THR A 483 -5.42 -9.64 -22.41
N LEU A 484 -5.96 -8.40 -22.45
CA LEU A 484 -6.59 -7.82 -23.64
C LEU A 484 -5.65 -7.76 -24.87
N THR A 485 -4.33 -7.68 -24.67
CA THR A 485 -3.32 -7.73 -25.74
C THR A 485 -3.45 -9.00 -26.60
N ALA A 486 -4.00 -10.09 -26.06
CA ALA A 486 -4.20 -11.36 -26.77
C ALA A 486 -5.59 -11.52 -27.42
N HIS A 487 -6.52 -10.57 -27.23
CA HIS A 487 -7.91 -10.67 -27.70
C HIS A 487 -8.10 -10.33 -29.20
N ASN A 488 -7.01 -9.98 -29.92
CA ASN A 488 -7.03 -9.60 -31.34
C ASN A 488 -8.03 -8.46 -31.66
N ARG A 489 -7.95 -7.38 -30.89
CA ARG A 489 -8.81 -6.20 -30.98
C ARG A 489 -8.02 -4.94 -30.68
N ASN A 490 -8.44 -3.82 -31.25
CA ASN A 490 -8.03 -2.50 -30.79
C ASN A 490 -8.52 -2.31 -29.34
N ASN A 491 -7.66 -1.81 -28.45
CA ASN A 491 -7.98 -1.61 -27.04
C ASN A 491 -8.07 -0.13 -26.65
N ARG A 492 -7.87 0.81 -27.58
CA ARG A 492 -7.80 2.26 -27.36
C ARG A 492 -8.90 2.80 -26.44
N GLU A 493 -10.16 2.55 -26.78
CA GLU A 493 -11.33 3.13 -26.12
C GLU A 493 -11.53 2.48 -24.74
N LEU A 494 -11.70 1.16 -24.68
CA LEU A 494 -11.77 0.35 -23.45
C LEU A 494 -10.63 0.66 -22.45
N LYS A 495 -9.37 0.76 -22.90
CA LYS A 495 -8.21 1.10 -22.05
C LYS A 495 -8.26 2.55 -21.58
N ALA A 496 -8.68 3.49 -22.42
CA ALA A 496 -8.85 4.88 -22.01
C ALA A 496 -9.97 5.03 -20.98
N ALA A 497 -11.08 4.30 -21.12
CA ALA A 497 -12.14 4.24 -20.12
C ALA A 497 -11.63 3.63 -18.78
N MET A 498 -10.89 2.52 -18.84
CA MET A 498 -10.27 1.91 -17.66
C MET A 498 -9.27 2.86 -16.97
N GLY A 499 -8.42 3.54 -17.74
CA GLY A 499 -7.45 4.51 -17.24
C GLY A 499 -8.11 5.75 -16.66
N GLN A 500 -9.17 6.27 -17.28
CA GLN A 500 -9.99 7.37 -16.76
C GLN A 500 -10.71 6.99 -15.47
N LEU A 501 -11.24 5.77 -15.35
CA LEU A 501 -11.88 5.27 -14.14
C LEU A 501 -10.87 5.21 -12.97
N TYR A 502 -9.71 4.59 -13.20
CA TYR A 502 -8.64 4.56 -12.21
C TYR A 502 -8.06 5.94 -11.89
N TRP A 503 -8.07 6.88 -12.85
CA TRP A 503 -7.66 8.26 -12.62
C TRP A 503 -8.65 8.99 -11.71
N GLN A 504 -9.95 9.00 -12.04
CA GLN A 504 -11.01 9.65 -11.25
C GLN A 504 -11.03 9.16 -9.80
N LEU A 505 -11.02 7.84 -9.60
CA LEU A 505 -11.03 7.20 -8.28
C LEU A 505 -9.83 7.57 -7.40
N LEU A 506 -8.72 8.04 -7.98
CA LEU A 506 -7.50 8.43 -7.25
C LEU A 506 -7.24 9.95 -7.22
N TYR A 507 -7.83 10.70 -8.15
CA TYR A 507 -7.64 12.14 -8.28
C TYR A 507 -8.40 12.92 -7.19
N GLN A 508 -9.67 12.55 -6.95
CA GLN A 508 -10.57 13.33 -6.10
C GLN A 508 -10.26 13.27 -4.58
N ARG A 509 -9.30 12.45 -4.11
CA ARG A 509 -8.95 12.31 -2.68
C ARG A 509 -7.43 12.30 -2.39
N GLN A 510 -6.77 13.42 -2.69
CA GLN A 510 -5.47 13.85 -2.09
C GLN A 510 -4.23 12.95 -2.33
N LEU A 511 -4.29 11.97 -3.24
CA LEU A 511 -3.12 11.15 -3.67
C LEU A 511 -2.30 11.80 -4.81
N ILE A 512 -2.77 12.97 -5.30
CA ILE A 512 -2.19 13.88 -6.29
C ILE A 512 -2.44 15.31 -5.75
N ARG A 513 -1.62 16.33 -6.08
CA ARG A 513 -1.56 17.62 -5.34
C ARG A 513 -1.57 18.89 -6.21
N GLU A 514 -2.17 19.99 -5.72
CA GLU A 514 -2.36 21.32 -6.38
C GLU A 514 -1.08 21.83 -6.99
N ASP A 515 -0.04 21.67 -6.18
CA ASP A 515 0.89 22.75 -5.88
C ASP A 515 1.79 23.02 -7.10
N TYR A 516 1.77 22.08 -8.05
CA TYR A 516 2.46 22.07 -9.32
C TYR A 516 1.52 22.25 -10.52
N VAL A 517 0.29 21.74 -10.43
CA VAL A 517 -0.68 21.80 -11.52
C VAL A 517 -1.12 23.26 -11.72
N ALA A 518 -1.26 24.02 -10.62
CA ALA A 518 -1.59 25.44 -10.62
C ALA A 518 -0.55 26.32 -11.33
N SER A 519 0.72 25.88 -11.40
CA SER A 519 1.80 26.63 -12.05
C SER A 519 1.91 26.38 -13.56
N TYR A 520 1.14 25.44 -14.12
CA TYR A 520 1.09 25.14 -15.56
C TYR A 520 -0.33 25.05 -16.16
N GLY A 521 -1.41 25.12 -15.36
CA GLY A 521 -2.77 25.44 -15.84
C GLY A 521 -3.98 24.58 -15.40
N ILE A 522 -3.89 23.66 -14.41
CA ILE A 522 -5.00 22.79 -13.86
C ILE A 522 -4.82 22.60 -12.31
N ILE A 523 -5.68 21.93 -11.50
CA ILE A 523 -5.61 21.81 -9.99
C ILE A 523 -6.42 20.58 -9.46
N PRO A 524 -6.19 19.88 -8.28
CA PRO A 524 -5.97 20.46 -6.91
C PRO A 524 -5.15 19.69 -5.78
N LEU A 525 -4.96 20.38 -4.62
CA LEU A 525 -4.46 20.16 -3.20
C LEU A 525 -3.86 18.82 -2.62
N PRO A 526 -3.03 18.80 -1.51
CA PRO A 526 -1.74 19.51 -1.21
C PRO A 526 -0.71 18.84 -0.20
N TYR A 527 0.55 19.33 -0.08
CA TYR A 527 1.15 19.81 1.20
C TYR A 527 1.24 19.01 2.54
N THR A 528 1.62 17.72 2.62
CA THR A 528 2.07 17.04 3.89
C THR A 528 2.91 15.78 3.59
N GLN A 529 4.00 15.40 4.26
CA GLN A 529 4.72 15.91 5.43
C GLN A 529 5.99 16.68 5.00
N GLN A 530 6.61 17.44 5.92
CA GLN A 530 7.92 18.03 5.68
C GLN A 530 9.00 16.97 5.47
N MET A 531 9.53 16.86 4.25
CA MET A 531 10.93 16.46 4.07
C MET A 531 11.80 17.58 4.66
N LYS A 532 12.34 17.35 5.86
CA LYS A 532 13.41 18.19 6.40
C LYS A 532 14.69 17.92 5.62
N ASP A 533 15.18 18.95 4.96
CA ASP A 533 16.58 19.09 4.54
C ASP A 533 17.20 17.85 3.88
N THR A 534 16.44 17.18 3.01
CA THR A 534 17.05 16.47 1.88
C THR A 534 17.61 17.51 0.93
N GLU A 535 18.88 17.88 1.14
CA GLU A 535 19.66 18.61 0.15
C GLU A 535 19.51 17.93 -1.21
N ARG A 536 19.39 18.74 -2.28
CA ARG A 536 19.46 18.20 -3.63
C ARG A 536 20.82 17.53 -3.78
N PRO A 537 20.93 16.35 -4.40
CA PRO A 537 22.19 15.91 -4.97
C PRO A 537 22.68 16.99 -5.94
N GLU A 538 23.74 17.72 -5.59
CA GLU A 538 24.34 18.75 -6.45
C GLU A 538 25.13 18.05 -7.57
N ILE A 539 24.47 17.83 -8.71
CA ILE A 539 25.03 17.13 -9.87
C ILE A 539 25.12 18.09 -11.06
N GLY A 540 26.15 18.95 -11.04
CA GLY A 540 26.67 19.67 -12.21
C GLY A 540 25.72 20.70 -12.88
N PRO A 541 26.08 21.15 -14.10
CA PRO A 541 25.19 21.95 -14.94
C PRO A 541 24.01 21.10 -15.44
N ARG A 542 22.84 21.73 -15.63
CA ARG A 542 21.58 21.04 -15.92
C ARG A 542 21.53 20.45 -17.34
N ARG A 543 21.96 19.19 -17.44
CA ARG A 543 21.59 18.26 -18.52
C ARG A 543 20.08 17.97 -18.49
N LEU A 544 19.50 17.53 -19.61
CA LEU A 544 18.10 17.08 -19.66
C LEU A 544 17.94 15.79 -18.82
N ARG A 545 16.98 15.78 -17.89
CA ARG A 545 16.74 14.66 -16.98
C ARG A 545 15.74 13.66 -17.56
N VAL A 546 16.25 12.50 -17.97
CA VAL A 546 15.43 11.41 -18.53
C VAL A 546 15.31 10.27 -17.51
N GLY A 547 14.11 10.10 -16.95
CA GLY A 547 13.78 9.04 -16.01
C GLY A 547 13.20 7.81 -16.70
N PHE A 548 13.59 6.62 -16.27
CA PHE A 548 13.00 5.34 -16.70
C PHE A 548 12.32 4.64 -15.52
N VAL A 549 10.99 4.54 -15.51
CA VAL A 549 10.21 3.91 -14.43
C VAL A 549 9.78 2.50 -14.82
N SER A 550 10.26 1.52 -14.06
CA SER A 550 10.13 0.11 -14.45
C SER A 550 10.15 -0.82 -13.23
N ARG A 551 9.36 -1.91 -13.32
CA ARG A 551 9.42 -3.05 -12.39
C ARG A 551 10.40 -4.10 -12.90
N TYR A 552 10.52 -4.23 -14.21
CA TYR A 552 11.13 -5.33 -14.93
C TYR A 552 12.45 -4.98 -15.65
N ILE A 553 13.04 -3.81 -15.35
CA ILE A 553 14.31 -3.30 -15.91
C ILE A 553 15.48 -4.29 -15.77
N PHE A 554 15.42 -5.22 -14.81
CA PHE A 554 16.36 -6.32 -14.64
C PHE A 554 15.68 -7.68 -14.86
N ASN A 555 16.40 -8.61 -15.50
CA ASN A 555 16.02 -10.03 -15.65
C ASN A 555 14.68 -10.35 -16.39
N SER A 556 14.12 -9.40 -17.15
CA SER A 556 12.93 -9.63 -18.00
C SER A 556 13.24 -9.61 -19.50
N ALA A 557 12.22 -9.58 -20.38
CA ALA A 557 12.42 -9.30 -21.81
C ALA A 557 12.75 -7.82 -22.04
N VAL A 558 11.91 -6.90 -21.57
CA VAL A 558 12.10 -5.44 -21.68
C VAL A 558 13.41 -4.98 -21.02
N GLY A 559 13.72 -5.55 -19.86
CA GLY A 559 14.94 -5.26 -19.11
C GLY A 559 16.22 -5.61 -19.88
N LEU A 560 16.24 -6.66 -20.69
CA LEU A 560 17.41 -6.96 -21.55
C LEU A 560 17.65 -5.88 -22.61
N TYR A 561 16.59 -5.29 -23.15
CA TYR A 561 16.70 -4.23 -24.16
C TYR A 561 17.09 -2.90 -23.50
N MET A 562 16.46 -2.56 -22.37
CA MET A 562 16.70 -1.30 -21.68
C MET A 562 18.07 -1.26 -20.98
N SER A 563 18.50 -2.33 -20.30
CA SER A 563 19.78 -2.36 -19.60
C SER A 563 21.01 -2.34 -20.52
N GLU A 564 20.88 -2.73 -21.79
CA GLU A 564 21.95 -2.59 -22.78
C GLU A 564 21.85 -1.31 -23.64
N LEU A 565 20.66 -0.68 -23.71
CA LEU A 565 20.42 0.58 -24.40
C LEU A 565 20.80 1.81 -23.54
N ILE A 566 20.33 1.87 -22.29
CA ILE A 566 20.55 3.00 -21.36
C ILE A 566 22.03 3.39 -21.19
N PRO A 567 23.01 2.46 -21.15
CA PRO A 567 24.44 2.82 -21.06
C PRO A 567 25.00 3.55 -22.28
N LYS A 568 24.27 3.61 -23.41
CA LYS A 568 24.73 4.20 -24.67
C LYS A 568 24.39 5.67 -24.86
N PHE A 569 23.43 6.21 -24.11
CA PHE A 569 23.00 7.61 -24.26
C PHE A 569 24.09 8.60 -23.84
N ASN A 570 24.20 9.70 -24.59
CA ASN A 570 25.20 10.76 -24.41
C ASN A 570 25.10 11.42 -23.02
N ARG A 571 26.06 11.12 -22.15
CA ARG A 571 26.11 11.60 -20.77
C ARG A 571 26.52 13.06 -20.61
N ASP A 572 27.06 13.69 -21.65
CA ASP A 572 27.33 15.12 -21.68
C ASP A 572 26.04 15.93 -21.90
N LYS A 573 25.01 15.32 -22.51
CA LYS A 573 23.73 15.96 -22.85
C LYS A 573 22.56 15.54 -21.94
N TYR A 574 22.52 14.27 -21.53
CA TYR A 574 21.42 13.70 -20.76
C TYR A 574 21.87 13.19 -19.38
N GLU A 575 21.07 13.47 -18.36
CA GLU A 575 21.17 12.89 -17.02
C GLU A 575 20.15 11.74 -16.92
N ILE A 576 20.61 10.49 -16.98
CA ILE A 576 19.71 9.32 -17.06
C ILE A 576 19.51 8.68 -15.68
N ILE A 577 18.25 8.62 -15.25
CA ILE A 577 17.84 8.15 -13.92
C ILE A 577 16.99 6.89 -14.08
N VAL A 578 17.31 5.79 -13.40
CA VAL A 578 16.50 4.55 -13.44
C VAL A 578 15.75 4.35 -12.13
N PHE A 579 14.43 4.32 -12.19
CA PHE A 579 13.52 4.13 -11.07
C PHE A 579 13.02 2.68 -11.03
N ALA A 580 13.65 1.86 -10.19
CA ALA A 580 13.43 0.42 -10.12
C ALA A 580 12.45 0.05 -9.00
N ILE A 581 11.21 -0.30 -9.34
CA ILE A 581 10.15 -0.61 -8.36
C ILE A 581 10.38 -1.97 -7.68
N GLY A 582 10.27 -2.00 -6.35
CA GLY A 582 10.22 -3.22 -5.56
C GLY A 582 11.52 -4.04 -5.59
N GLN A 583 12.66 -3.38 -5.82
CA GLN A 583 13.99 -3.98 -5.73
C GLN A 583 14.65 -3.54 -4.43
N SER A 584 15.18 -4.48 -3.63
CA SER A 584 16.02 -4.14 -2.48
C SER A 584 17.45 -3.83 -2.93
N LYS A 585 18.24 -3.17 -2.07
CA LYS A 585 19.70 -2.94 -2.26
C LYS A 585 20.52 -4.24 -2.12
N SER A 586 20.07 -5.34 -2.71
CA SER A 586 20.72 -6.64 -2.64
C SER A 586 22.01 -6.64 -3.47
N MET A 587 23.12 -7.00 -2.82
CA MET A 587 24.49 -6.76 -3.29
C MET A 587 24.88 -7.48 -4.61
N LYS A 588 24.00 -8.34 -5.14
CA LYS A 588 24.17 -9.03 -6.41
C LYS A 588 23.53 -8.28 -7.60
N VAL A 589 22.36 -7.67 -7.38
CA VAL A 589 21.73 -6.76 -8.36
C VAL A 589 22.56 -5.50 -8.49
N VAL A 590 23.03 -4.94 -7.36
CA VAL A 590 23.82 -3.69 -7.28
C VAL A 590 25.01 -3.66 -8.25
N LYS A 591 25.76 -4.76 -8.42
CA LYS A 591 26.92 -4.80 -9.33
C LYS A 591 26.59 -4.85 -10.83
N GLU A 592 25.41 -5.33 -11.19
CA GLU A 592 24.89 -5.26 -12.56
C GLU A 592 24.24 -3.88 -12.80
N VAL A 593 23.73 -3.26 -11.73
CA VAL A 593 23.10 -1.93 -11.65
C VAL A 593 24.09 -0.77 -11.80
N GLU A 594 25.19 -0.78 -11.06
CA GLU A 594 26.23 0.28 -11.05
C GLU A 594 26.91 0.46 -12.41
N ALA A 595 26.81 -0.53 -13.30
CA ALA A 595 27.37 -0.49 -14.64
C ALA A 595 26.46 0.16 -15.71
N ILE A 596 25.22 0.54 -15.36
CA ILE A 596 24.19 0.91 -16.35
C ILE A 596 24.00 2.43 -16.51
N THR A 597 24.08 3.22 -15.43
CA THR A 597 23.72 4.65 -15.49
C THR A 597 24.23 5.47 -14.29
N ASP A 598 24.23 6.79 -14.42
CA ASP A 598 24.65 7.77 -13.40
C ASP A 598 23.92 7.64 -12.05
N THR A 599 22.65 7.20 -12.04
CA THR A 599 21.83 7.06 -10.83
C THR A 599 20.75 5.99 -11.00
N ILE A 600 20.65 5.08 -10.01
CA ILE A 600 19.54 4.13 -9.88
C ILE A 600 18.84 4.32 -8.53
N VAL A 601 17.54 4.59 -8.60
CA VAL A 601 16.65 4.89 -7.48
C VAL A 601 15.78 3.66 -7.20
N ALA A 602 15.93 3.07 -6.01
CA ALA A 602 15.15 1.90 -5.60
C ALA A 602 13.79 2.36 -5.03
N LEU A 603 12.72 2.21 -5.81
CA LEU A 603 11.37 2.63 -5.40
C LEU A 603 10.68 1.55 -4.55
N PRO A 604 9.92 1.93 -3.51
CA PRO A 604 9.04 1.01 -2.79
C PRO A 604 7.89 0.52 -3.69
N LYS A 605 7.17 -0.52 -3.24
CA LYS A 605 5.91 -0.95 -3.88
C LYS A 605 4.71 -0.04 -3.55
N ASP A 606 4.84 0.82 -2.55
CA ASP A 606 3.82 1.81 -2.22
C ASP A 606 3.79 2.92 -3.29
N VAL A 607 2.67 3.05 -3.99
CA VAL A 607 2.46 4.00 -5.09
C VAL A 607 2.65 5.44 -4.64
N ARG A 608 2.24 5.79 -3.41
CA ARG A 608 2.35 7.15 -2.86
C ARG A 608 3.81 7.49 -2.59
N MET A 609 4.54 6.60 -1.92
CA MET A 609 5.98 6.79 -1.66
C MET A 609 6.79 6.78 -2.95
N ALA A 610 6.44 5.90 -3.91
CA ALA A 610 7.09 5.83 -5.21
C ALA A 610 6.90 7.12 -6.03
N ARG A 611 5.71 7.71 -6.03
CA ARG A 611 5.43 9.02 -6.66
C ARG A 611 6.26 10.13 -6.02
N GLU A 612 6.25 10.28 -4.68
CA GLU A 612 6.98 11.37 -4.03
C GLU A 612 8.50 11.25 -4.22
N GLU A 613 9.05 10.03 -4.23
CA GLU A 613 10.48 9.81 -4.56
C GLU A 613 10.80 10.23 -6.01
N ILE A 614 10.00 9.83 -7.02
CA ILE A 614 10.20 10.30 -8.41
C ILE A 614 10.15 11.84 -8.49
N ARG A 615 9.19 12.48 -7.81
CA ARG A 615 9.03 13.95 -7.79
C ARG A 615 10.27 14.68 -7.22
N ALA A 616 10.99 14.08 -6.28
CA ALA A 616 12.19 14.67 -5.70
C ALA A 616 13.31 14.90 -6.74
N TRP A 617 13.39 14.04 -7.75
CA TRP A 617 14.42 14.11 -8.81
C TRP A 617 14.16 15.18 -9.87
N LYS A 618 12.90 15.63 -10.02
CA LYS A 618 12.48 16.63 -11.02
C LYS A 618 12.94 16.26 -12.44
N THR A 619 12.51 15.10 -12.90
CA THR A 619 12.70 14.63 -14.28
C THR A 619 12.00 15.53 -15.28
N ASP A 620 12.67 15.85 -16.38
CA ASP A 620 12.13 16.62 -17.50
C ASP A 620 11.31 15.72 -18.45
N VAL A 621 11.81 14.49 -18.64
CA VAL A 621 11.18 13.42 -19.44
C VAL A 621 11.07 12.16 -18.58
N LEU A 622 9.93 11.47 -18.59
CA LEU A 622 9.71 10.23 -17.85
C LEU A 622 9.15 9.12 -18.75
N ILE A 623 9.77 7.95 -18.69
CA ILE A 623 9.57 6.88 -19.67
C ILE A 623 9.20 5.58 -18.96
N TYR A 624 8.10 4.96 -19.39
CA TYR A 624 7.56 3.71 -18.87
C TYR A 624 7.74 2.59 -19.91
N PRO A 625 8.76 1.71 -19.79
CA PRO A 625 9.12 0.77 -20.86
C PRO A 625 8.16 -0.40 -21.09
N GLU A 626 7.17 -0.58 -20.21
CA GLU A 626 6.39 -1.82 -20.05
C GLU A 626 4.98 -1.57 -19.49
N LEU A 627 4.43 -0.37 -19.71
CA LEU A 627 3.29 0.13 -18.94
C LEU A 627 2.06 -0.77 -19.06
N GLY A 628 1.45 -1.10 -17.92
CA GLY A 628 0.36 -2.07 -17.83
C GLY A 628 0.79 -3.51 -17.51
N MET A 629 2.08 -3.85 -17.54
CA MET A 629 2.55 -5.18 -17.08
C MET A 629 2.64 -5.30 -15.55
N ASP A 630 3.02 -4.23 -14.84
CA ASP A 630 3.05 -4.19 -13.38
C ASP A 630 2.06 -3.15 -12.83
N LYS A 631 1.26 -3.59 -11.86
CA LYS A 631 0.24 -2.78 -11.20
C LYS A 631 0.82 -1.51 -10.57
N THR A 632 1.97 -1.58 -9.90
CA THR A 632 2.58 -0.39 -9.29
C THR A 632 3.03 0.60 -10.35
N THR A 633 3.65 0.16 -11.46
CA THR A 633 4.02 1.08 -12.56
C THR A 633 2.79 1.80 -13.13
N TYR A 634 1.67 1.08 -13.32
CA TYR A 634 0.41 1.64 -13.83
C TYR A 634 -0.19 2.68 -12.88
N PHE A 635 -0.31 2.36 -11.59
CA PHE A 635 -0.86 3.32 -10.63
C PHE A 635 0.07 4.49 -10.32
N VAL A 636 1.40 4.32 -10.44
CA VAL A 636 2.34 5.44 -10.39
C VAL A 636 2.13 6.39 -11.58
N SER A 637 2.00 5.87 -12.80
CA SER A 637 1.92 6.68 -14.03
C SER A 637 0.67 7.56 -14.16
N LEU A 638 -0.43 7.22 -13.46
CA LEU A 638 -1.66 8.03 -13.38
C LEU A 638 -1.46 9.43 -12.73
N ALA A 639 -0.28 9.72 -12.19
CA ALA A 639 0.14 11.10 -11.87
C ALA A 639 1.05 11.65 -12.98
N ARG A 640 0.97 12.95 -13.26
CA ARG A 640 1.96 13.63 -14.11
C ARG A 640 3.17 13.98 -13.25
N LEU A 641 4.25 13.21 -13.41
CA LEU A 641 5.48 13.25 -12.61
C LEU A 641 6.65 13.93 -13.34
N ALA A 642 6.55 14.12 -14.65
CA ALA A 642 7.44 14.94 -15.47
C ALA A 642 6.65 15.81 -16.48
N PRO A 643 7.24 16.90 -16.99
CA PRO A 643 6.70 17.69 -18.09
C PRO A 643 6.33 16.88 -19.34
N VAL A 644 7.17 15.94 -19.78
CA VAL A 644 6.85 14.96 -20.83
C VAL A 644 6.84 13.55 -20.27
N GLN A 645 5.79 12.77 -20.56
CA GLN A 645 5.68 11.35 -20.18
C GLN A 645 5.43 10.47 -21.41
N ALA A 646 6.16 9.37 -21.52
CA ALA A 646 6.07 8.45 -22.65
C ALA A 646 6.02 6.98 -22.21
N VAL A 647 5.33 6.14 -22.97
CA VAL A 647 5.35 4.68 -22.88
C VAL A 647 6.07 4.11 -24.10
N TRP A 648 6.86 3.05 -23.91
CA TRP A 648 7.49 2.31 -25.01
C TRP A 648 6.87 0.93 -25.19
N TRP A 649 6.94 0.40 -26.41
CA TRP A 649 6.20 -0.79 -26.85
C TRP A 649 6.53 -2.13 -26.15
N GLY A 650 7.37 -2.13 -25.11
CA GLY A 650 7.68 -3.34 -24.34
C GLY A 650 6.46 -4.01 -23.70
N ASN A 651 5.37 -3.26 -23.50
CA ASN A 651 4.01 -3.78 -23.61
C ASN A 651 3.40 -3.35 -24.96
N ALA A 652 2.98 -4.31 -25.78
CA ALA A 652 2.61 -4.08 -27.18
C ALA A 652 1.12 -3.68 -27.36
N ASP A 653 0.63 -2.84 -26.45
CA ASP A 653 -0.76 -2.36 -26.37
C ASP A 653 -0.76 -0.91 -25.82
N THR A 654 -1.84 -0.18 -26.04
CA THR A 654 -2.06 1.15 -25.46
C THR A 654 -2.05 1.12 -23.92
N SER A 655 -1.56 2.18 -23.27
CA SER A 655 -1.66 2.28 -21.81
C SER A 655 -3.07 2.68 -21.36
N GLY A 656 -3.78 3.49 -22.16
CA GLY A 656 -5.03 4.14 -21.76
C GLY A 656 -4.88 5.18 -20.65
N VAL A 657 -3.65 5.50 -20.22
CA VAL A 657 -3.38 6.34 -19.05
C VAL A 657 -3.49 7.83 -19.44
N PRO A 658 -4.43 8.62 -18.88
CA PRO A 658 -4.69 10.01 -19.30
C PRO A 658 -3.53 11.00 -19.16
N THR A 659 -2.44 10.59 -18.50
CA THR A 659 -1.23 11.37 -18.22
C THR A 659 -0.03 11.01 -19.08
N MET A 660 -0.14 10.06 -20.03
CA MET A 660 0.90 9.75 -21.03
C MET A 660 0.72 10.62 -22.27
N ASP A 661 1.79 11.28 -22.72
CA ASP A 661 1.77 12.11 -23.92
C ASP A 661 2.07 11.28 -25.17
N PHE A 662 3.09 10.40 -25.10
CA PHE A 662 3.63 9.71 -26.26
C PHE A 662 3.68 8.17 -26.13
N TYR A 663 3.31 7.48 -27.22
CA TYR A 663 3.60 6.05 -27.41
C TYR A 663 4.75 5.89 -28.41
N LEU A 664 5.87 5.34 -27.94
CA LEU A 664 7.09 5.12 -28.72
C LEU A 664 7.01 3.76 -29.43
N THR A 665 6.67 3.75 -30.72
CA THR A 665 6.61 2.53 -31.57
C THR A 665 7.70 2.52 -32.66
N SER A 666 7.60 1.61 -33.62
CA SER A 666 8.53 1.37 -34.73
C SER A 666 8.03 1.94 -36.08
N GLU A 667 8.94 2.21 -37.00
CA GLU A 667 8.62 2.41 -38.44
C GLU A 667 8.00 1.15 -39.10
N HIS A 668 8.04 -0.02 -38.43
CA HIS A 668 7.44 -1.27 -38.90
C HIS A 668 5.99 -1.49 -38.42
N GLU A 669 5.43 -0.52 -37.71
CA GLU A 669 4.02 -0.48 -37.30
C GLU A 669 3.06 -0.54 -38.50
N HIS A 670 1.77 -0.79 -38.27
CA HIS A 670 0.77 -0.67 -39.33
C HIS A 670 0.44 0.79 -39.67
N SER A 671 -0.01 1.07 -40.89
CA SER A 671 -0.34 2.43 -41.33
C SER A 671 -1.56 3.03 -40.62
N THR A 672 -2.34 2.23 -39.88
CA THR A 672 -3.47 2.67 -39.04
C THR A 672 -3.08 2.97 -37.59
N ALA A 673 -1.78 2.93 -37.24
CA ALA A 673 -1.28 3.08 -35.87
C ALA A 673 -2.00 4.18 -35.05
N SER A 674 -2.23 5.34 -35.65
CA SER A 674 -2.85 6.52 -35.03
C SER A 674 -4.26 6.31 -34.46
N SER A 675 -4.97 5.24 -34.83
CA SER A 675 -6.26 4.86 -34.22
C SER A 675 -6.15 3.77 -33.15
N HIS A 676 -4.95 3.24 -32.86
CA HIS A 676 -4.75 2.13 -31.90
C HIS A 676 -4.30 2.60 -30.49
N TYR A 677 -3.85 3.84 -30.36
CA TYR A 677 -3.25 4.38 -29.12
C TYR A 677 -4.02 5.60 -28.59
N SER A 678 -4.07 5.75 -27.27
CA SER A 678 -4.62 6.94 -26.61
C SER A 678 -3.65 8.14 -26.69
N GLU A 679 -2.36 7.82 -26.70
CA GLU A 679 -1.20 8.69 -26.71
C GLU A 679 -0.83 9.13 -28.15
N ALA A 680 -0.11 10.25 -28.30
CA ALA A 680 0.45 10.65 -29.58
C ALA A 680 1.60 9.71 -30.00
N ILE A 681 1.66 9.31 -31.26
CA ILE A 681 2.65 8.30 -31.69
C ILE A 681 3.96 8.96 -32.10
N TYR A 682 5.06 8.48 -31.53
CA TYR A 682 6.40 8.75 -32.01
C TYR A 682 6.98 7.45 -32.62
N GLN A 683 7.29 7.47 -33.92
CA GLN A 683 7.83 6.30 -34.62
C GLN A 683 9.36 6.35 -34.64
N LEU A 684 9.99 5.45 -33.89
CA LEU A 684 11.44 5.20 -33.96
C LEU A 684 11.78 4.43 -35.23
N LYS A 685 12.88 4.79 -35.91
CA LYS A 685 13.42 4.00 -37.02
C LYS A 685 13.94 2.64 -36.55
N GLY A 686 13.73 1.60 -37.36
CA GLY A 686 13.89 0.20 -36.97
C GLY A 686 13.02 -0.18 -35.77
N MET A 687 13.43 -1.19 -35.01
CA MET A 687 12.69 -1.66 -33.83
C MET A 687 12.88 -0.79 -32.57
N GLY A 688 13.77 0.20 -32.57
CA GLY A 688 14.08 0.98 -31.37
C GLY A 688 14.74 0.19 -30.21
N ILE A 689 15.39 -0.94 -30.49
CA ILE A 689 16.17 -1.72 -29.50
C ILE A 689 17.67 -1.69 -29.77
N TYR A 690 18.46 -1.61 -28.70
CA TYR A 690 19.87 -2.00 -28.68
C TYR A 690 20.03 -3.21 -27.75
N HIS A 691 20.52 -4.34 -28.26
CA HIS A 691 20.79 -5.55 -27.47
C HIS A 691 21.77 -6.45 -28.21
N LYS A 692 22.61 -7.20 -27.49
CA LYS A 692 23.43 -8.29 -28.02
C LYS A 692 22.60 -9.53 -28.27
N LEU A 693 22.73 -10.15 -29.44
CA LEU A 693 22.04 -11.42 -29.71
C LEU A 693 22.43 -12.49 -28.66
N PRO A 694 21.45 -13.22 -28.07
CA PRO A 694 21.69 -14.24 -27.05
C PRO A 694 22.84 -15.20 -27.37
N ALA A 695 23.80 -15.30 -26.44
CA ALA A 695 24.99 -16.11 -26.61
C ALA A 695 24.66 -17.60 -26.71
N LEU A 696 24.89 -18.19 -27.89
CA LEU A 696 24.68 -19.62 -28.10
C LEU A 696 25.66 -20.48 -27.29
N SER A 697 25.16 -21.61 -26.78
CA SER A 697 26.01 -22.66 -26.23
C SER A 697 27.05 -23.11 -27.26
N LYS A 698 28.33 -23.14 -26.85
CA LYS A 698 29.44 -23.68 -27.66
C LYS A 698 29.36 -25.21 -27.85
N LYS A 699 28.53 -25.92 -27.06
CA LYS A 699 28.29 -27.34 -27.28
C LYS A 699 27.43 -27.53 -28.54
N SER A 700 27.85 -28.43 -29.43
CA SER A 700 27.00 -28.88 -30.53
C SER A 700 25.72 -29.50 -29.97
N ILE A 701 24.56 -29.08 -30.49
CA ILE A 701 23.29 -29.73 -30.20
C ILE A 701 23.14 -30.85 -31.22
N ASN A 702 23.08 -32.08 -30.74
CA ASN A 702 22.69 -33.22 -31.56
C ASN A 702 21.16 -33.15 -31.74
N ARG A 703 20.70 -32.82 -32.96
CA ARG A 703 19.27 -32.74 -33.32
C ARG A 703 18.56 -34.06 -33.03
N ASP A 704 19.19 -35.17 -33.41
CA ASP A 704 18.64 -36.51 -33.36
C ASP A 704 18.51 -36.98 -31.90
N GLN A 705 19.42 -36.55 -31.01
CA GLN A 705 19.29 -36.77 -29.57
C GLN A 705 18.11 -36.01 -28.96
N VAL A 706 17.84 -34.77 -29.39
CA VAL A 706 16.68 -34.00 -28.90
C VAL A 706 15.38 -34.61 -29.43
N ARG A 707 15.35 -35.04 -30.69
CA ARG A 707 14.19 -35.74 -31.28
C ARG A 707 13.91 -37.06 -30.58
N LYS A 708 14.92 -37.90 -30.35
CA LYS A 708 14.80 -39.17 -29.60
C LYS A 708 14.29 -38.95 -28.18
N ALA A 709 14.71 -37.88 -27.50
CA ALA A 709 14.19 -37.51 -26.19
C ALA A 709 12.73 -36.99 -26.20
N ILE A 710 12.21 -36.56 -27.37
CA ILE A 710 10.80 -36.24 -27.58
C ILE A 710 10.01 -37.51 -27.89
N GLU A 711 10.52 -38.38 -28.78
CA GLU A 711 9.99 -39.72 -29.07
C GLU A 711 9.78 -40.51 -27.77
N GLU A 712 10.80 -40.58 -26.91
CA GLU A 712 10.76 -41.25 -25.60
C GLU A 712 9.87 -40.56 -24.57
N ARG A 713 9.68 -39.23 -24.62
CA ARG A 713 8.84 -38.48 -23.65
C ARG A 713 7.35 -38.53 -23.98
N PHE A 714 6.99 -38.70 -25.26
CA PHE A 714 5.61 -38.59 -25.74
C PHE A 714 5.08 -39.87 -26.41
N ASP A 715 5.87 -40.95 -26.48
CA ASP A 715 5.54 -42.25 -27.09
C ASP A 715 5.07 -42.11 -28.55
N ILE A 716 5.87 -41.39 -29.36
CA ILE A 716 5.60 -41.15 -30.78
C ILE A 716 6.63 -41.83 -31.69
N SER A 717 6.17 -42.23 -32.88
CA SER A 717 7.02 -42.69 -33.99
C SER A 717 8.10 -41.65 -34.33
N SER A 718 9.30 -42.10 -34.70
CA SER A 718 10.40 -41.25 -35.17
C SER A 718 10.16 -40.62 -36.54
N ASP A 719 9.23 -41.17 -37.33
CA ASP A 719 8.71 -40.57 -38.57
C ASP A 719 7.60 -39.55 -38.24
N PHE A 720 8.03 -38.32 -37.95
CA PHE A 720 7.15 -37.17 -37.67
C PHE A 720 7.80 -35.85 -38.06
N HIS A 721 6.99 -34.88 -38.48
CA HIS A 721 7.44 -33.49 -38.60
C HIS A 721 7.19 -32.76 -37.27
N PHE A 722 8.26 -32.23 -36.68
CA PHE A 722 8.25 -31.53 -35.40
C PHE A 722 7.96 -30.04 -35.61
N TYR A 723 6.73 -29.63 -35.28
CA TYR A 723 6.34 -28.21 -35.24
C TYR A 723 6.41 -27.68 -33.81
N LEU A 724 7.07 -26.55 -33.61
CA LEU A 724 7.17 -25.87 -32.32
C LEU A 724 6.53 -24.48 -32.39
N ALA A 725 5.47 -24.26 -31.60
CA ALA A 725 4.96 -22.92 -31.35
C ALA A 725 5.80 -22.23 -30.27
N ILE A 726 6.17 -20.97 -30.48
CA ILE A 726 7.07 -20.22 -29.57
C ILE A 726 6.33 -19.21 -28.69
N GLU A 727 5.06 -19.45 -28.40
CA GLU A 727 4.24 -18.65 -27.49
C GLU A 727 3.82 -19.47 -26.26
N SER A 728 3.50 -18.77 -25.16
CA SER A 728 2.92 -19.42 -23.99
C SER A 728 1.44 -19.71 -24.24
N ILE A 729 0.92 -20.79 -23.67
CA ILE A 729 -0.47 -21.26 -23.83
C ILE A 729 -1.53 -20.18 -23.59
N ILE A 730 -1.27 -19.20 -22.72
CA ILE A 730 -2.19 -18.08 -22.41
C ILE A 730 -2.28 -17.01 -23.51
N HIS A 731 -1.45 -17.07 -24.56
CA HIS A 731 -1.49 -16.14 -25.70
C HIS A 731 -2.10 -16.78 -26.96
N ILE A 732 -2.53 -18.04 -26.92
CA ILE A 732 -3.02 -18.78 -28.09
C ILE A 732 -4.49 -18.42 -28.34
N HIS A 733 -4.73 -17.52 -29.29
CA HIS A 733 -6.06 -17.15 -29.80
C HIS A 733 -6.75 -18.33 -30.52
N PRO A 734 -8.08 -18.51 -30.45
CA PRO A 734 -8.79 -19.61 -31.12
C PRO A 734 -8.56 -19.70 -32.65
N ASP A 735 -8.27 -18.59 -33.33
CA ASP A 735 -7.91 -18.61 -34.76
C ASP A 735 -6.65 -19.45 -35.07
N PHE A 736 -5.77 -19.62 -34.08
CA PHE A 736 -4.63 -20.53 -34.19
C PHE A 736 -5.07 -21.99 -34.21
N ASP A 737 -6.16 -22.36 -33.52
CA ASP A 737 -6.66 -23.74 -33.48
C ASP A 737 -7.10 -24.17 -34.89
N ALA A 738 -7.79 -23.29 -35.62
CA ALA A 738 -8.12 -23.48 -37.04
C ALA A 738 -6.87 -23.56 -37.95
N ALA A 739 -5.78 -22.86 -37.59
CA ALA A 739 -4.49 -23.00 -38.28
C ALA A 739 -3.89 -24.40 -38.06
N VAL A 740 -4.04 -24.97 -36.86
CA VAL A 740 -3.52 -26.29 -36.50
C VAL A 740 -4.33 -27.42 -37.16
N VAL A 741 -5.65 -27.29 -37.27
CA VAL A 741 -6.47 -28.24 -38.06
C VAL A 741 -5.98 -28.29 -39.51
N LYS A 742 -5.89 -27.12 -40.17
CA LYS A 742 -5.37 -27.01 -41.56
C LYS A 742 -3.93 -27.52 -41.72
N LEU A 743 -3.10 -27.39 -40.68
CA LEU A 743 -1.74 -27.93 -40.65
C LEU A 743 -1.77 -29.48 -40.63
N PHE A 744 -2.59 -30.07 -39.76
CA PHE A 744 -2.72 -31.52 -39.62
C PHE A 744 -3.41 -32.19 -40.81
N GLU A 745 -4.23 -31.46 -41.57
CA GLU A 745 -4.76 -31.87 -42.88
C GLU A 745 -3.65 -31.92 -43.95
N LYS A 746 -2.87 -30.83 -44.10
CA LYS A 746 -1.87 -30.69 -45.19
C LYS A 746 -0.59 -31.50 -44.96
N ASP A 747 -0.24 -31.79 -43.71
CA ASP A 747 0.89 -32.63 -43.32
C ASP A 747 0.42 -33.71 -42.34
N GLN A 748 0.35 -34.96 -42.81
CA GLN A 748 -0.19 -36.08 -42.04
C GLN A 748 0.76 -36.61 -40.95
N THR A 749 2.06 -36.27 -40.99
CA THR A 749 3.03 -36.67 -39.95
C THR A 749 3.38 -35.53 -38.98
N ALA A 750 2.78 -34.34 -39.16
CA ALA A 750 2.93 -33.22 -38.23
C ALA A 750 2.53 -33.59 -36.79
N ARG A 751 3.40 -33.25 -35.84
CA ARG A 751 3.14 -33.21 -34.38
C ARG A 751 3.45 -31.80 -33.89
N LEU A 752 2.50 -31.18 -33.21
CA LEU A 752 2.62 -29.81 -32.71
C LEU A 752 2.96 -29.80 -31.23
N PHE A 753 3.95 -28.99 -30.85
CA PHE A 753 4.36 -28.80 -29.47
C PHE A 753 4.15 -27.36 -29.03
N LEU A 754 3.43 -27.17 -27.91
CA LEU A 754 3.17 -25.89 -27.27
C LEU A 754 3.98 -25.72 -25.98
N LEU A 755 4.43 -24.51 -25.67
CA LEU A 755 5.21 -24.21 -24.46
C LEU A 755 4.29 -23.90 -23.26
N SER A 756 4.12 -24.89 -22.39
CA SER A 756 3.35 -24.75 -21.15
C SER A 756 4.24 -24.21 -20.02
N THR A 757 4.53 -22.91 -20.06
CA THR A 757 5.37 -22.21 -19.06
C THR A 757 4.68 -21.95 -17.72
N SER A 758 3.50 -22.52 -17.49
CA SER A 758 2.72 -22.37 -16.25
C SER A 758 2.62 -23.72 -15.53
N SER A 759 2.80 -23.70 -14.21
CA SER A 759 2.55 -24.84 -13.31
C SER A 759 1.06 -25.14 -13.12
N ARG A 760 0.17 -24.22 -13.51
CA ARG A 760 -1.29 -24.34 -13.37
C ARG A 760 -1.84 -25.38 -14.36
N LYS A 761 -2.32 -26.51 -13.83
CA LYS A 761 -2.83 -27.63 -14.62
C LYS A 761 -4.10 -27.26 -15.41
N THR A 762 -4.96 -26.43 -14.82
CA THR A 762 -6.21 -25.93 -15.41
C THR A 762 -6.02 -25.27 -16.77
N TRP A 763 -5.03 -24.38 -16.91
CA TRP A 763 -4.79 -23.66 -18.17
C TRP A 763 -4.45 -24.61 -19.33
N LYS A 764 -3.67 -25.66 -19.05
CA LYS A 764 -3.38 -26.71 -20.04
C LYS A 764 -4.67 -27.43 -20.45
N SER A 765 -5.45 -27.93 -19.48
CA SER A 765 -6.66 -28.70 -19.79
C SER A 765 -7.74 -27.86 -20.47
N GLN A 766 -7.85 -26.57 -20.15
CA GLN A 766 -8.74 -25.62 -20.82
C GLN A 766 -8.36 -25.40 -22.28
N LEU A 767 -7.08 -25.07 -22.57
CA LEU A 767 -6.63 -24.90 -23.95
C LEU A 767 -6.72 -26.21 -24.74
N GLN A 768 -6.34 -27.33 -24.13
CA GLN A 768 -6.44 -28.64 -24.76
C GLN A 768 -7.89 -28.97 -25.15
N ALA A 769 -8.85 -28.84 -24.22
CA ALA A 769 -10.27 -29.08 -24.50
C ALA A 769 -10.84 -28.12 -25.57
N ARG A 770 -10.38 -26.86 -25.60
CA ARG A 770 -10.75 -25.89 -26.64
C ARG A 770 -10.26 -26.32 -28.03
N MET A 771 -8.99 -26.72 -28.13
CA MET A 771 -8.39 -27.18 -29.38
C MET A 771 -9.02 -28.49 -29.87
N GLU A 772 -9.28 -29.45 -28.96
CA GLU A 772 -10.01 -30.68 -29.26
C GLU A 772 -11.44 -30.40 -29.78
N ALA A 773 -12.17 -29.48 -29.15
CA ALA A 773 -13.49 -29.06 -29.61
C ALA A 773 -13.48 -28.33 -30.97
N ALA A 774 -12.38 -27.65 -31.31
CA ALA A 774 -12.13 -27.08 -32.62
C ALA A 774 -11.70 -28.11 -33.69
N GLY A 775 -11.52 -29.38 -33.32
CA GLY A 775 -11.15 -30.47 -34.24
C GLY A 775 -9.66 -30.77 -34.34
N VAL A 776 -8.82 -30.22 -33.43
CA VAL A 776 -7.39 -30.56 -33.36
C VAL A 776 -7.22 -31.95 -32.77
N ASP A 777 -6.51 -32.83 -33.49
CA ASP A 777 -6.22 -34.20 -33.05
C ASP A 777 -5.36 -34.20 -31.75
N PRO A 778 -5.90 -34.69 -30.61
CA PRO A 778 -5.17 -34.71 -29.33
C PRO A 778 -4.00 -35.69 -29.31
N GLY A 779 -3.98 -36.70 -30.19
CA GLY A 779 -2.83 -37.57 -30.36
C GLY A 779 -1.63 -36.86 -31.01
N ARG A 780 -1.87 -35.73 -31.69
CA ARG A 780 -0.86 -34.96 -32.44
C ARG A 780 -0.52 -33.61 -31.79
N LEU A 781 -1.24 -33.23 -30.74
CA LEU A 781 -1.03 -32.03 -29.94
C LEU A 781 -0.29 -32.38 -28.63
N HIS A 782 0.85 -31.75 -28.39
CA HIS A 782 1.72 -32.04 -27.25
C HIS A 782 2.07 -30.77 -26.46
N PHE A 783 2.22 -30.90 -25.14
CA PHE A 783 2.53 -29.80 -24.24
C PHE A 783 3.87 -30.01 -23.56
N LEU A 784 4.80 -29.10 -23.80
CA LEU A 784 6.12 -29.07 -23.19
C LEU A 784 6.06 -28.27 -21.89
N THR A 785 6.04 -28.96 -20.76
CA THR A 785 6.18 -28.35 -19.42
C THR A 785 7.66 -28.23 -19.04
N ASP A 786 7.94 -27.31 -18.12
CA ASP A 786 9.22 -27.19 -17.39
C ASP A 786 10.43 -26.89 -18.29
N VAL A 787 10.20 -26.11 -19.34
CA VAL A 787 11.21 -25.70 -20.34
C VAL A 787 11.91 -24.41 -19.91
N ASP A 788 13.22 -24.48 -19.63
CA ASP A 788 14.09 -23.32 -19.44
C ASP A 788 14.50 -22.68 -20.78
N GLN A 789 15.07 -21.48 -20.74
CA GLN A 789 15.45 -20.72 -21.95
C GLN A 789 16.47 -21.48 -22.85
N LYS A 790 17.34 -22.31 -22.25
CA LYS A 790 18.32 -23.10 -23.00
C LYS A 790 17.62 -24.27 -23.68
N GLN A 791 16.70 -24.95 -22.99
CA GLN A 791 15.85 -25.99 -23.54
C GLN A 791 14.96 -25.45 -24.66
N GLU A 792 14.35 -24.27 -24.49
CA GLU A 792 13.59 -23.57 -25.54
C GLU A 792 14.45 -23.39 -26.82
N THR A 793 15.67 -22.86 -26.67
CA THR A 793 16.64 -22.71 -27.77
C THR A 793 17.10 -24.07 -28.36
N MET A 794 17.15 -25.14 -27.56
CA MET A 794 17.49 -26.49 -28.05
C MET A 794 16.34 -27.10 -28.86
N LEU A 795 15.10 -26.92 -28.42
CA LEU A 795 13.89 -27.37 -29.10
C LEU A 795 13.69 -26.63 -30.43
N MET A 796 13.86 -25.30 -30.45
CA MET A 796 13.85 -24.49 -31.69
C MET A 796 14.85 -25.00 -32.74
N ARG A 797 16.02 -25.49 -32.32
CA ARG A 797 17.04 -26.05 -33.23
C ARG A 797 16.79 -27.51 -33.62
N ALA A 798 15.87 -28.20 -32.95
CA ALA A 798 15.49 -29.58 -33.22
C ALA A 798 14.18 -29.72 -34.02
N ALA A 799 13.33 -28.69 -34.01
CA ALA A 799 12.12 -28.58 -34.81
C ALA A 799 12.40 -28.59 -36.33
N ASP A 800 11.47 -29.13 -37.10
CA ASP A 800 11.46 -29.06 -38.56
C ASP A 800 10.87 -27.71 -39.02
N ALA A 801 9.83 -27.22 -38.32
CA ALA A 801 9.35 -25.84 -38.44
C ALA A 801 9.14 -25.21 -37.06
N VAL A 802 9.54 -23.95 -36.91
CA VAL A 802 9.18 -23.10 -35.78
C VAL A 802 8.16 -22.07 -36.27
N ILE A 803 7.10 -21.86 -35.50
CA ILE A 803 5.97 -21.00 -35.86
C ILE A 803 5.62 -20.06 -34.71
N ALA A 804 5.25 -18.82 -35.02
CA ALA A 804 4.78 -17.84 -34.05
C ALA A 804 3.24 -17.75 -34.11
N SER A 805 2.59 -17.55 -32.96
CA SER A 805 1.13 -17.38 -32.88
C SER A 805 0.63 -16.17 -33.68
N LEU A 806 -0.64 -16.22 -34.09
CA LEU A 806 -1.18 -15.32 -35.12
C LEU A 806 -1.27 -13.84 -34.69
N HIS A 807 -1.59 -13.55 -33.43
CA HIS A 807 -1.94 -12.17 -33.02
C HIS A 807 -1.05 -11.59 -31.93
N LEU A 808 -0.23 -12.41 -31.26
CA LEU A 808 0.72 -11.99 -30.25
C LEU A 808 2.00 -12.83 -30.40
N THR A 809 3.13 -12.18 -30.67
CA THR A 809 4.44 -12.85 -30.82
C THR A 809 5.39 -12.47 -29.68
N ARG A 810 6.19 -13.41 -29.15
CA ARG A 810 7.12 -13.12 -28.04
C ARG A 810 8.46 -12.54 -28.53
N PRO A 811 8.82 -11.27 -28.23
CA PRO A 811 10.06 -10.64 -28.75
C PRO A 811 11.33 -11.42 -28.41
N ARG A 812 11.43 -11.88 -27.14
CA ARG A 812 12.57 -12.65 -26.62
C ARG A 812 12.68 -14.04 -27.26
N ALA A 813 11.58 -14.63 -27.73
CA ALA A 813 11.60 -15.95 -28.37
C ALA A 813 12.08 -15.85 -29.82
N SER A 814 11.55 -14.89 -30.58
CA SER A 814 11.97 -14.62 -31.96
C SER A 814 13.45 -14.24 -32.03
N LEU A 815 13.95 -13.41 -31.11
CA LEU A 815 15.39 -13.10 -31.03
C LEU A 815 16.26 -14.31 -30.67
N GLN A 816 15.77 -15.27 -29.86
CA GLN A 816 16.49 -16.52 -29.61
C GLN A 816 16.56 -17.41 -30.86
N ALA A 817 15.45 -17.54 -31.58
CA ALA A 817 15.40 -18.27 -32.85
C ALA A 817 16.38 -17.66 -33.88
N PHE A 818 16.39 -16.33 -34.03
CA PHE A 818 17.30 -15.65 -34.96
C PHE A 818 18.77 -15.70 -34.49
N ALA A 819 19.04 -15.62 -33.18
CA ALA A 819 20.36 -15.87 -32.59
C ALA A 819 20.83 -17.32 -32.82
N ALA A 820 19.93 -18.30 -32.85
CA ALA A 820 20.19 -19.68 -33.24
C ALA A 820 20.34 -19.86 -34.78
N GLY A 821 19.81 -18.91 -35.56
CA GLY A 821 19.71 -19.02 -37.02
C GLY A 821 18.62 -20.00 -37.47
N VAL A 822 17.53 -20.03 -36.72
CA VAL A 822 16.32 -20.85 -36.92
C VAL A 822 15.25 -19.99 -37.59
N PRO A 823 14.62 -20.45 -38.70
CA PRO A 823 13.47 -19.78 -39.32
C PRO A 823 12.21 -19.90 -38.46
N VAL A 824 11.41 -18.82 -38.42
CA VAL A 824 10.13 -18.74 -37.72
C VAL A 824 9.04 -18.24 -38.68
N VAL A 825 7.94 -18.96 -38.89
CA VAL A 825 6.81 -18.44 -39.67
C VAL A 825 5.99 -17.47 -38.82
N THR A 826 5.58 -16.33 -39.39
CA THR A 826 4.82 -15.28 -38.68
C THR A 826 3.69 -14.72 -39.57
N PHE A 827 2.58 -14.28 -38.96
CA PHE A 827 1.40 -13.77 -39.65
C PHE A 827 1.00 -12.41 -39.06
N PRO A 828 1.61 -11.29 -39.52
CA PRO A 828 1.32 -9.96 -38.99
C PRO A 828 -0.05 -9.44 -39.45
N ASN A 829 -0.79 -8.84 -38.53
CA ASN A 829 -2.00 -8.06 -38.82
C ASN A 829 -1.75 -6.56 -38.55
N GLU A 830 -2.80 -5.80 -38.25
CA GLU A 830 -2.72 -4.35 -37.99
C GLU A 830 -2.19 -3.98 -36.59
N LEU A 831 -2.23 -4.89 -35.62
CA LEU A 831 -1.88 -4.62 -34.22
C LEU A 831 -0.42 -4.99 -33.92
N TRP A 832 0.31 -4.11 -33.22
CA TRP A 832 1.76 -4.26 -32.98
C TRP A 832 2.16 -5.61 -32.38
N ALA A 833 1.34 -6.17 -31.49
CA ALA A 833 1.57 -7.47 -30.84
C ALA A 833 1.87 -8.62 -31.84
N SER A 834 1.25 -8.63 -33.02
CA SER A 834 1.54 -9.61 -34.08
C SER A 834 2.79 -9.24 -34.90
N ARG A 835 3.08 -7.93 -34.99
CA ARG A 835 4.05 -7.35 -35.91
C ARG A 835 5.50 -7.35 -35.41
N ILE A 836 5.75 -7.63 -34.14
CA ILE A 836 7.13 -7.57 -33.58
C ILE A 836 8.08 -8.54 -34.32
N THR A 837 7.64 -9.77 -34.58
CA THR A 837 8.45 -10.77 -35.32
C THR A 837 8.59 -10.40 -36.81
N TYR A 838 7.55 -9.80 -37.40
CA TYR A 838 7.62 -9.17 -38.72
C TYR A 838 8.67 -8.05 -38.77
N GLY A 839 8.71 -7.16 -37.77
CA GLY A 839 9.66 -6.06 -37.70
C GLY A 839 11.12 -6.53 -37.65
N PHE A 840 11.43 -7.59 -36.90
CA PHE A 840 12.74 -8.23 -36.96
C PHE A 840 13.10 -8.77 -38.35
N TYR A 841 12.13 -9.34 -39.09
CA TYR A 841 12.35 -9.76 -40.48
C TYR A 841 12.57 -8.57 -41.43
N ARG A 842 11.84 -7.47 -41.26
CA ARG A 842 12.04 -6.21 -42.02
C ARG A 842 13.43 -5.64 -41.78
N GLN A 843 13.86 -5.51 -40.52
CA GLN A 843 15.20 -5.06 -40.16
C GLN A 843 16.31 -6.01 -40.67
N MET A 844 16.07 -7.34 -40.72
CA MET A 844 16.97 -8.28 -41.39
C MET A 844 16.97 -8.14 -42.93
N GLY A 845 15.87 -7.72 -43.54
CA GLY A 845 15.66 -7.69 -45.00
C GLY A 845 15.25 -9.06 -45.56
N ILE A 846 14.32 -9.74 -44.89
CA ILE A 846 13.80 -11.06 -45.24
C ILE A 846 12.27 -10.95 -45.34
N ASN A 847 11.66 -11.58 -46.36
CA ASN A 847 10.20 -11.57 -46.51
C ASN A 847 9.60 -12.97 -46.70
N ASP A 848 10.39 -13.98 -47.07
CA ASP A 848 9.98 -15.33 -47.46
C ASP A 848 9.29 -16.18 -46.35
N LEU A 849 9.10 -15.63 -45.15
CA LEU A 849 8.52 -16.28 -43.96
C LEU A 849 7.40 -15.46 -43.31
N ILE A 850 6.99 -14.37 -43.96
CA ILE A 850 5.92 -13.48 -43.55
C ILE A 850 4.66 -13.90 -44.32
N ALA A 851 3.69 -14.48 -43.61
CA ALA A 851 2.44 -14.91 -44.19
C ALA A 851 1.49 -13.73 -44.44
N THR A 852 0.68 -13.87 -45.49
CA THR A 852 -0.32 -12.88 -45.95
C THR A 852 -1.76 -13.36 -45.77
N SER A 853 -1.97 -14.64 -45.50
CA SER A 853 -3.28 -15.22 -45.14
C SER A 853 -3.08 -16.45 -44.24
N LEU A 854 -4.16 -16.95 -43.64
CA LEU A 854 -4.12 -18.18 -42.83
C LEU A 854 -3.65 -19.40 -43.64
N ASP A 855 -4.05 -19.51 -44.92
CA ASP A 855 -3.65 -20.62 -45.78
C ASP A 855 -2.20 -20.53 -46.26
N ASP A 856 -1.70 -19.31 -46.43
CA ASP A 856 -0.29 -18.98 -46.72
C ASP A 856 0.59 -19.27 -45.48
N TYR A 857 0.15 -18.90 -44.29
CA TYR A 857 0.80 -19.24 -43.01
C TYR A 857 0.99 -20.75 -42.85
N VAL A 858 -0.09 -21.53 -43.06
CA VAL A 858 0.00 -23.00 -43.01
C VAL A 858 0.88 -23.55 -44.13
N ALA A 859 0.79 -23.01 -45.35
CA ALA A 859 1.64 -23.45 -46.47
C ALA A 859 3.14 -23.19 -46.21
N LEU A 860 3.49 -22.03 -45.64
CA LEU A 860 4.84 -21.69 -45.22
C LEU A 860 5.34 -22.58 -44.07
N ALA A 861 4.48 -22.92 -43.10
CA ALA A 861 4.81 -23.86 -42.04
C ALA A 861 5.12 -25.26 -42.58
N VAL A 862 4.22 -25.83 -43.39
CA VAL A 862 4.44 -27.16 -44.02
C VAL A 862 5.68 -27.15 -44.91
N LYS A 863 5.89 -26.09 -45.70
CA LYS A 863 7.08 -25.96 -46.54
C LYS A 863 8.36 -25.84 -45.71
N LEU A 864 8.34 -25.15 -44.57
CA LEU A 864 9.52 -25.04 -43.71
C LEU A 864 9.93 -26.38 -43.07
N ALA A 865 8.96 -27.25 -42.78
CA ALA A 865 9.23 -28.60 -42.27
C ALA A 865 9.67 -29.58 -43.37
N THR A 866 8.97 -29.58 -44.50
CA THR A 866 9.15 -30.59 -45.57
C THR A 866 10.24 -30.25 -46.59
N ASP A 867 10.36 -28.98 -47.01
CA ASP A 867 11.38 -28.55 -47.98
C ASP A 867 12.69 -28.23 -47.26
N THR A 868 13.52 -29.28 -47.12
CA THR A 868 14.88 -29.21 -46.59
C THR A 868 15.77 -28.17 -47.30
N ALA A 869 15.54 -27.87 -48.58
CA ALA A 869 16.32 -26.86 -49.30
C ALA A 869 15.87 -25.44 -48.94
N PHE A 870 14.56 -25.20 -48.87
CA PHE A 870 13.98 -23.95 -48.38
C PHE A 870 14.37 -23.68 -46.92
N HIS A 871 14.24 -24.65 -46.01
CA HIS A 871 14.68 -24.54 -44.63
C HIS A 871 16.16 -24.12 -44.54
N LYS A 872 17.05 -24.81 -45.28
CA LYS A 872 18.48 -24.48 -45.31
C LYS A 872 18.76 -23.09 -45.87
N ARG A 873 18.07 -22.67 -46.94
CA ARG A 873 18.14 -21.31 -47.51
C ARG A 873 17.74 -20.25 -46.48
N MET A 874 16.64 -20.46 -45.77
CA MET A 874 16.14 -19.55 -44.72
C MET A 874 17.09 -19.45 -43.53
N ALA A 875 17.56 -20.60 -43.02
CA ALA A 875 18.51 -20.64 -41.91
C ALA A 875 19.85 -19.96 -42.27
N GLN A 876 20.31 -20.08 -43.52
CA GLN A 876 21.50 -19.36 -44.03
C GLN A 876 21.25 -17.85 -44.14
N LEU A 877 20.09 -17.44 -44.67
CA LEU A 877 19.73 -16.02 -44.83
C LEU A 877 19.65 -15.30 -43.48
N ILE A 878 19.03 -15.93 -42.47
CA ILE A 878 19.00 -15.42 -41.10
C ILE A 878 20.42 -15.37 -40.52
N LYS A 879 21.23 -16.43 -40.66
CA LYS A 879 22.63 -16.42 -40.16
C LYS A 879 23.49 -15.31 -40.79
N ARG A 880 23.21 -14.93 -42.05
CA ARG A 880 23.88 -13.82 -42.75
C ARG A 880 23.40 -12.44 -42.29
N ASN A 881 22.10 -12.27 -42.01
CA ASN A 881 21.49 -10.95 -41.78
C ASN A 881 21.22 -10.61 -40.30
N ARG A 882 21.21 -11.60 -39.39
CA ARG A 882 20.87 -11.40 -37.96
C ARG A 882 21.74 -10.39 -37.22
N SER A 883 22.96 -10.12 -37.68
CA SER A 883 23.82 -9.07 -37.10
C SER A 883 23.15 -7.70 -37.12
N LYS A 884 22.23 -7.44 -38.06
CA LYS A 884 21.40 -6.21 -38.07
C LYS A 884 20.44 -6.08 -36.88
N LEU A 885 20.18 -7.17 -36.15
CA LEU A 885 19.37 -7.20 -34.92
C LEU A 885 20.23 -7.11 -33.65
N SER A 886 21.56 -7.06 -33.79
CA SER A 886 22.50 -6.98 -32.67
C SER A 886 23.08 -5.57 -32.63
N GLU A 887 23.13 -4.96 -31.45
CA GLU A 887 23.92 -3.75 -31.17
C GLU A 887 23.68 -2.60 -32.17
N ASN A 888 22.41 -2.37 -32.51
CA ASN A 888 22.01 -1.36 -33.49
C ASN A 888 22.15 0.06 -32.94
N GLU A 889 23.30 0.71 -33.18
CA GLU A 889 23.55 2.11 -32.79
C GLU A 889 22.57 3.12 -33.42
N GLU A 890 21.80 2.75 -34.45
CA GLU A 890 20.70 3.61 -34.93
C GLU A 890 19.61 3.75 -33.85
N ALA A 891 19.30 2.68 -33.10
CA ALA A 891 18.30 2.76 -32.03
C ALA A 891 18.70 3.80 -30.97
N VAL A 892 19.98 3.85 -30.59
CA VAL A 892 20.49 4.87 -29.65
C VAL A 892 20.18 6.27 -30.17
N ARG A 893 20.52 6.56 -31.44
CA ARG A 893 20.25 7.86 -32.08
C ARG A 893 18.77 8.21 -32.18
N GLU A 894 17.89 7.25 -32.44
CA GLU A 894 16.44 7.48 -32.53
C GLU A 894 15.82 7.81 -31.16
N TRP A 895 16.31 7.16 -30.09
CA TRP A 895 15.95 7.50 -28.72
C TRP A 895 16.49 8.87 -28.30
N GLU A 896 17.72 9.22 -28.67
CA GLU A 896 18.29 10.55 -28.41
C GLU A 896 17.53 11.65 -29.16
N LYS A 897 17.09 11.42 -30.41
CA LYS A 897 16.18 12.32 -31.12
C LYS A 897 14.84 12.51 -30.40
N PHE A 898 14.29 11.44 -29.78
CA PHE A 898 13.09 11.57 -28.97
C PHE A 898 13.35 12.42 -27.71
N PHE A 899 14.51 12.28 -27.07
CA PHE A 899 14.87 13.13 -25.92
C PHE A 899 15.02 14.60 -26.32
N ASP A 900 15.58 14.89 -27.49
CA ASP A 900 15.69 16.24 -28.05
C ASP A 900 14.31 16.83 -28.39
N PHE A 901 13.48 16.08 -29.12
CA PHE A 901 12.10 16.46 -29.40
C PHE A 901 11.28 16.72 -28.13
N ALA A 902 11.47 15.89 -27.10
CA ALA A 902 10.84 16.06 -25.79
C ALA A 902 11.37 17.31 -25.07
N ALA A 903 12.68 17.58 -25.13
CA ALA A 903 13.28 18.79 -24.57
C ALA A 903 12.69 20.07 -25.19
N ASP A 904 12.44 20.08 -26.50
CA ASP A 904 11.76 21.18 -27.19
C ASP A 904 10.32 21.40 -26.67
N GLN A 905 9.65 20.36 -26.14
CA GLN A 905 8.34 20.51 -25.48
C GLN A 905 8.46 21.03 -24.03
N VAL A 906 9.57 20.74 -23.34
CA VAL A 906 9.80 21.22 -21.95
C VAL A 906 10.30 22.67 -21.92
N PHE A 907 11.13 23.05 -22.89
CA PHE A 907 11.78 24.36 -22.98
C PHE A 907 11.45 25.08 -24.31
N PRO A 908 10.15 25.26 -24.66
CA PRO A 908 9.74 25.79 -25.95
C PRO A 908 10.28 27.19 -26.19
N SER A 909 11.29 27.28 -27.05
CA SER A 909 12.02 28.51 -27.42
C SER A 909 12.67 29.27 -26.24
N GLY A 910 13.57 28.60 -25.49
CA GLY A 910 14.77 29.30 -25.03
C GLY A 910 15.21 29.17 -23.57
N GLU A 911 15.37 27.96 -23.01
CA GLU A 911 16.28 27.78 -21.86
C GLU A 911 16.93 26.38 -21.79
N LEU A 912 17.67 26.02 -22.85
CA LEU A 912 18.80 25.10 -22.75
C LEU A 912 20.06 25.88 -23.13
N GLU A 913 20.83 26.36 -22.15
CA GLU A 913 22.14 26.96 -22.42
C GLU A 913 23.05 25.90 -23.06
N PRO A 914 23.56 26.13 -24.29
CA PRO A 914 24.48 25.19 -24.90
C PRO A 914 25.83 25.31 -24.20
N PHE A 915 26.32 24.22 -23.61
CA PHE A 915 27.69 24.14 -23.13
C PHE A 915 28.67 24.17 -24.32
N ILE A 916 29.08 25.37 -24.71
CA ILE A 916 30.06 25.61 -25.78
C ILE A 916 31.45 25.80 -25.13
N PRO A 917 32.44 24.96 -25.44
CA PRO A 917 33.83 25.21 -25.04
C PRO A 917 34.35 26.52 -25.64
N THR A 918 34.90 27.40 -24.80
CA THR A 918 35.32 28.76 -25.17
C THR A 918 36.45 28.81 -26.20
N VAL A 919 36.24 29.45 -27.36
CA VAL A 919 37.20 30.41 -27.98
C VAL A 919 36.43 31.50 -28.77
N GLU A 920 36.88 32.74 -28.54
CA GLU A 920 36.66 34.07 -29.14
C GLU A 920 36.07 34.27 -30.56
N SER A 921 35.40 35.43 -30.72
CA SER A 921 35.06 36.18 -31.96
C SER A 921 34.02 35.56 -32.92
N ASP A 922 33.14 36.31 -33.59
CA ASP A 922 32.93 37.78 -33.66
C ASP A 922 31.42 38.08 -33.94
N TRP A 923 31.05 39.33 -34.26
CA TRP A 923 29.75 39.81 -34.80
C TRP A 923 28.60 40.19 -33.81
N GLY A 924 28.43 41.51 -33.62
CA GLY A 924 27.13 42.21 -33.77
C GLY A 924 26.11 42.19 -32.60
N SER A 925 25.74 43.38 -32.11
CA SER A 925 24.65 43.56 -31.12
C SER A 925 23.23 43.56 -31.75
N PRO A 926 22.20 43.06 -31.05
CA PRO A 926 20.90 42.73 -31.64
C PRO A 926 19.91 43.92 -31.73
N GLU A 927 20.24 44.94 -32.51
CA GLU A 927 19.39 46.14 -32.69
C GLU A 927 18.75 46.25 -34.10
N GLN A 928 19.03 45.32 -35.02
CA GLN A 928 18.68 45.44 -36.44
C GLN A 928 17.42 44.69 -36.93
N PHE A 929 16.71 43.97 -36.06
CA PHE A 929 15.49 43.23 -36.44
C PHE A 929 14.23 43.77 -35.77
N LYS A 930 13.80 44.96 -36.23
CA LYS A 930 12.55 45.63 -35.81
C LYS A 930 11.69 46.12 -36.99
N GLU A 931 11.54 45.29 -38.02
CA GLU A 931 10.61 45.60 -39.12
C GLU A 931 10.14 44.32 -39.83
N PHE A 932 9.04 43.73 -39.37
CA PHE A 932 8.13 42.85 -40.12
C PHE A 932 6.84 42.64 -39.31
N GLN A 933 5.81 43.44 -39.58
CA GLN A 933 4.42 43.11 -39.20
C GLN A 933 3.74 42.42 -40.37
N ILE A 934 2.87 41.45 -40.09
CA ILE A 934 2.05 40.76 -41.08
C ILE A 934 0.63 41.35 -41.04
N ASP A 935 0.09 41.68 -42.22
CA ASP A 935 -1.28 42.13 -42.42
C ASP A 935 -2.24 40.92 -42.39
N TRP A 936 -3.34 41.02 -41.63
CA TRP A 936 -4.31 39.94 -41.45
C TRP A 936 -5.51 40.01 -42.42
N SER A 937 -5.56 41.04 -43.28
CA SER A 937 -6.70 41.33 -44.16
C SER A 937 -6.94 40.32 -45.29
N GLU A 938 -5.98 39.42 -45.58
CA GLU A 938 -6.10 38.42 -46.65
C GLU A 938 -6.73 37.07 -46.20
N VAL A 939 -6.97 36.85 -44.90
CA VAL A 939 -7.53 35.58 -44.38
C VAL A 939 -9.05 35.50 -44.58
N LYS A 940 -9.47 35.07 -45.77
CA LYS A 940 -10.89 34.80 -46.09
C LYS A 940 -11.39 33.51 -45.43
N GLY A 941 -12.49 33.61 -44.69
CA GLY A 941 -13.19 32.44 -44.11
C GLY A 941 -14.01 32.68 -42.84
N LEU A 942 -14.05 33.90 -42.29
CA LEU A 942 -14.62 34.18 -40.96
C LEU A 942 -16.16 34.32 -40.91
N GLU A 943 -16.84 34.56 -42.04
CA GLU A 943 -18.29 34.88 -42.04
C GLU A 943 -19.22 33.72 -41.62
N GLU A 944 -18.73 32.48 -41.58
CA GLU A 944 -19.48 31.32 -41.08
C GLU A 944 -19.39 31.14 -39.55
N TRP A 945 -18.42 31.79 -38.87
CA TRP A 945 -18.22 31.63 -37.42
C TRP A 945 -19.13 32.54 -36.58
N ASP A 946 -19.35 33.79 -36.98
CA ASP A 946 -20.17 34.73 -36.18
C ASP A 946 -21.67 34.40 -36.24
N GLN A 947 -22.17 33.78 -37.32
CA GLN A 947 -23.59 33.37 -37.43
C GLN A 947 -23.99 32.24 -36.48
N ALA A 948 -23.04 31.46 -35.97
CA ALA A 948 -23.30 30.50 -34.89
C ALA A 948 -23.52 31.21 -33.55
N ARG A 949 -22.82 32.33 -33.32
CA ARG A 949 -22.69 32.98 -32.01
C ARG A 949 -23.91 33.79 -31.59
N GLU A 950 -24.72 34.28 -32.53
CA GLU A 950 -25.96 35.01 -32.21
C GLU A 950 -27.14 34.10 -31.82
N ARG A 951 -27.10 32.78 -32.08
CA ARG A 951 -28.26 31.89 -31.88
C ARG A 951 -28.45 31.41 -30.43
N ASP A 952 -27.38 31.14 -29.69
CA ASP A 952 -27.48 30.67 -28.30
C ASP A 952 -27.73 31.79 -27.27
N SER A 953 -27.60 33.06 -27.67
CA SER A 953 -27.70 34.23 -26.77
C SER A 953 -29.14 34.68 -26.42
N ARG A 954 -30.18 33.91 -26.81
CA ARG A 954 -31.60 34.28 -26.65
C ARG A 954 -32.49 33.20 -26.03
N ALA A 955 -31.93 32.18 -25.38
CA ALA A 955 -32.68 31.05 -24.81
C ALA A 955 -32.58 30.91 -23.28
N VAL A 956 -31.81 31.76 -22.59
CA VAL A 956 -31.58 31.66 -21.12
C VAL A 956 -31.62 33.05 -20.48
N ASN A 957 -32.83 33.61 -20.29
CA ASN A 957 -33.12 34.73 -19.39
C ASN A 957 -34.64 35.00 -19.30
N GLU A 958 -35.40 34.05 -18.77
CA GLU A 958 -36.76 34.25 -18.24
C GLU A 958 -37.04 33.12 -17.21
N GLU A 959 -37.96 33.36 -16.27
CA GLU A 959 -38.33 32.46 -15.14
C GLU A 959 -37.23 32.15 -14.10
N TYR A 960 -36.91 33.15 -13.26
CA TYR A 960 -36.75 32.96 -11.80
C TYR A 960 -37.14 34.27 -11.07
N GLU A 961 -38.42 34.36 -10.70
CA GLU A 961 -38.91 35.10 -9.51
C GLU A 961 -39.31 34.07 -8.44
#